data_AF-A0A8T7C1U0-F1
#
_entry.id   AF-A0A8T7C1U0-F1
#
_cell.length_a   1.000
_cell.length_b   1.000
_cell.length_c   1.000
_cell.angle_alpha   90.00
_cell.angle_beta   90.00
_cell.angle_gamma   90.00
#
_symmetry.space_group_name_H-M   'P 1'
#
loop_
_entity.id
_entity.type
_entity.pdbx_description
1 polymer ?
#
loop_
_entity_poly.entity_id
_entity_poly.type
_entity_poly.pdbx_seq_one_letter_code
_entity_poly.pdbx_strand_id
1 'polypeptide(L)'
;MKYKTTSTVSVRFCVAALFTMLFGIAPLSSAVAAEIYGMPAARVEQSRGVDKSVDYQSLTKMGLWDDRNYSLTADDLTYLSKNETELSAKIPAFFRVELRKAWPHLQKTGPVQYPRAAWQYFRHKYGGVKRNGKIWGPDPKANRVPVPVNGELQLNAVLGANEITVEINPSNPDRVIAGSNNNGGQEMYYSANGGDTWTIQGVLPSTCCDPTVGWSSDGSVAYVAALSSPIGVSFWRSLDQGVTWQDRVDITPSGSDKEFLHVDISPTSPHQDNIYITYHNGNTMQIARSTNGGTTFTIQAFGGAPSGIGSDITTTSNGDVYNFYGAFGTQQIILLKSTDGGNTYGTPIVVDSTNASFDWPIPSMESRNAWIYVAADADRSGGPFDGRVYASWTDTNGPESGIAANNHTQVKVAYSDDGGATWNFSFPHPTADVLTVDRFNQWLTVDEVGNVHVVYYDTRNSTGRTGVDLYYTISTDGGVTWNEPERVSSATSANLTDGQEWGDYNGVSVVGGKVITVWTDNREGPPNEKDVYAADLDNIGAAPNFTLSGDTASAEVCVPDSFDTNLTVGQILGFSDPVTLSNPGAPAGFVVNYSANPVNPPGTSVATVTVGGTVASGNYSFDIVGSAAGVDDRALTLNVSAADAAPGVPTLTSPADGATDQAIMPTFNWDSILGATSYDITIATDPDFTSIVETGSTGTTSYTSAVALSPETSYYWRVSGNNACGDGADSTVNSFTTGAIICTAPGLGIVDNVTVSDSLPLADTGVIDSLAVTVDASHTWVGDVTLTLVHEDTGTSVELMNRPGTTGTGFGCQENDIAAEFNDTSSVIVENECSTTPPAIGGIVNPQGTLGDFAGESIGGTWRLDVSDSAGGDTGTLNEWCLLPALVVTDPDSDGDGVTDSVDNCTDVANADQRDSNGDGFGNVCDFDYDNNCVVQFTDIQQLGLSIFTTDGGGPGPNGGLYDPDFDLNDDGAINFGDLGAPPNNFAAAFLEPPGPSANACVPAP
;
A
#
# COMPACT_ATOMS: atom_id res chain seq x y z
N MET A 1 24.86 -46.75 -51.94
CA MET A 1 25.96 -47.32 -52.76
C MET A 1 27.30 -46.95 -52.14
N LYS A 2 28.27 -47.88 -52.15
CA LYS A 2 29.74 -47.71 -52.09
C LYS A 2 30.35 -46.49 -51.33
N TYR A 3 31.08 -46.81 -50.24
CA TYR A 3 32.51 -46.46 -49.96
C TYR A 3 32.91 -44.95 -49.78
N LYS A 4 33.98 -44.51 -49.10
CA LYS A 4 35.14 -45.05 -48.32
C LYS A 4 35.83 -43.83 -47.62
N THR A 5 36.64 -43.85 -46.55
CA THR A 5 36.95 -44.76 -45.40
C THR A 5 37.90 -44.05 -44.40
N THR A 6 37.99 -44.56 -43.15
CA THR A 6 39.16 -44.49 -42.22
C THR A 6 39.55 -43.12 -41.62
N SER A 7 39.95 -43.00 -40.33
CA SER A 7 40.61 -43.98 -39.43
C SER A 7 40.11 -43.98 -37.96
N THR A 8 40.27 -45.11 -37.28
CA THR A 8 39.81 -45.48 -35.93
C THR A 8 40.87 -45.41 -34.82
N VAL A 9 40.46 -45.13 -33.56
CA VAL A 9 40.87 -45.78 -32.29
C VAL A 9 39.70 -45.54 -31.28
N SER A 10 38.84 -46.50 -30.86
CA SER A 10 38.98 -47.68 -29.97
C SER A 10 39.33 -47.38 -28.48
N VAL A 11 38.75 -47.99 -27.42
CA VAL A 11 37.47 -48.71 -27.19
C VAL A 11 37.34 -49.05 -25.67
N ARG A 12 36.15 -48.89 -25.03
CA ARG A 12 35.65 -49.53 -23.75
C ARG A 12 36.46 -49.26 -22.43
N PHE A 13 35.93 -49.31 -21.19
CA PHE A 13 34.78 -50.02 -20.57
C PHE A 13 34.37 -49.37 -19.19
N CYS A 14 33.42 -49.97 -18.47
CA CYS A 14 32.60 -49.40 -17.38
C CYS A 14 33.18 -49.37 -15.95
N VAL A 15 32.78 -48.34 -15.18
CA VAL A 15 32.13 -48.35 -13.83
C VAL A 15 32.53 -49.44 -12.81
N ALA A 16 33.12 -49.04 -11.67
CA ALA A 16 32.49 -49.06 -10.33
C ALA A 16 33.46 -48.81 -9.14
N ALA A 17 32.91 -48.17 -8.08
CA ALA A 17 33.15 -48.42 -6.64
C ALA A 17 34.18 -47.60 -5.78
N LEU A 18 33.59 -47.07 -4.68
CA LEU A 18 34.11 -46.77 -3.32
C LEU A 18 34.97 -45.52 -2.99
N PHE A 19 34.28 -44.60 -2.29
CA PHE A 19 34.56 -44.02 -0.96
C PHE A 19 35.84 -43.24 -0.60
N THR A 20 35.59 -42.17 0.16
CA THR A 20 36.47 -41.13 0.71
C THR A 20 37.43 -41.59 1.84
N MET A 21 38.61 -40.95 1.94
CA MET A 21 39.04 -40.10 3.09
C MET A 21 40.55 -39.73 3.06
N LEU A 22 40.90 -38.73 3.89
CA LEU A 22 42.23 -38.26 4.34
C LEU A 22 43.04 -37.24 3.49
N PHE A 23 42.94 -35.98 3.92
CA PHE A 23 43.98 -34.95 4.13
C PHE A 23 45.19 -34.81 3.18
N GLY A 24 45.44 -33.57 2.68
CA GLY A 24 46.82 -33.06 2.52
C GLY A 24 47.16 -32.16 1.31
N ILE A 25 46.82 -30.87 1.40
CA ILE A 25 47.49 -29.65 0.86
C ILE A 25 48.91 -29.91 0.25
N ALA A 26 49.28 -29.46 -0.97
CA ALA A 26 49.56 -28.06 -1.35
C ALA A 26 49.81 -27.87 -2.88
N PRO A 27 49.91 -26.63 -3.43
CA PRO A 27 49.43 -26.31 -4.78
C PRO A 27 50.44 -26.45 -5.94
N LEU A 28 49.90 -26.66 -7.15
CA LEU A 28 50.59 -26.41 -8.41
C LEU A 28 50.54 -24.92 -8.79
N SER A 29 51.67 -24.37 -9.23
CA SER A 29 51.90 -22.94 -9.41
C SER A 29 51.38 -22.35 -10.72
N SER A 30 50.53 -21.32 -10.62
CA SER A 30 50.51 -20.05 -11.40
C SER A 30 50.75 -20.01 -12.94
N ALA A 31 50.71 -21.11 -13.68
CA ALA A 31 51.06 -21.11 -15.12
C ALA A 31 49.89 -21.27 -16.10
N VAL A 32 48.69 -21.68 -15.65
CA VAL A 32 47.63 -22.22 -16.54
C VAL A 32 46.61 -21.16 -17.01
N ALA A 33 46.77 -19.89 -16.64
CA ALA A 33 45.78 -18.84 -16.96
C ALA A 33 45.87 -18.25 -18.40
N ALA A 34 46.92 -18.56 -19.18
CA ALA A 34 47.23 -17.85 -20.42
C ALA A 34 46.85 -18.55 -21.74
N GLU A 35 46.65 -19.87 -21.75
CA GLU A 35 46.60 -20.64 -23.02
C GLU A 35 45.22 -20.77 -23.69
N ILE A 36 44.14 -20.24 -23.11
CA ILE A 36 42.78 -20.42 -23.65
C ILE A 36 42.30 -19.27 -24.57
N TYR A 37 42.95 -18.10 -24.58
CA TYR A 37 42.46 -16.91 -25.31
C TYR A 37 43.48 -16.22 -26.25
N GLY A 38 44.63 -16.83 -26.55
CA GLY A 38 45.59 -16.29 -27.54
C GLY A 38 46.15 -14.89 -27.20
N MET A 39 46.11 -14.49 -25.93
CA MET A 39 46.52 -13.16 -25.49
C MET A 39 48.05 -13.05 -25.36
N PRO A 40 48.68 -11.93 -25.77
CA PRO A 40 50.09 -11.70 -25.52
C PRO A 40 50.37 -11.54 -24.02
N ALA A 41 51.54 -12.03 -23.58
CA ALA A 41 51.99 -11.94 -22.20
C ALA A 41 52.03 -10.49 -21.69
N ALA A 42 51.63 -10.27 -20.44
CA ALA A 42 51.64 -8.95 -19.82
C ALA A 42 53.07 -8.40 -19.68
N ARG A 43 53.30 -7.17 -20.16
CA ARG A 43 54.57 -6.45 -20.00
C ARG A 43 54.29 -4.99 -19.63
N VAL A 44 54.98 -4.51 -18.60
CA VAL A 44 54.90 -3.11 -18.15
C VAL A 44 55.69 -2.23 -19.12
N GLU A 45 55.05 -1.23 -19.72
CA GLU A 45 55.64 -0.31 -20.68
C GLU A 45 55.89 1.07 -20.05
N GLN A 46 57.13 1.34 -19.63
CA GLN A 46 57.50 2.60 -18.96
C GLN A 46 57.21 3.87 -19.77
N SER A 47 57.09 3.75 -21.11
CA SER A 47 56.73 4.85 -22.01
C SER A 47 55.27 5.31 -21.90
N ARG A 48 54.40 4.60 -21.16
CA ARG A 48 52.97 4.91 -21.03
C ARG A 48 52.61 5.81 -19.85
N GLY A 49 53.57 6.61 -19.36
CA GLY A 49 53.32 7.61 -18.30
C GLY A 49 53.23 7.04 -16.89
N VAL A 50 53.84 5.88 -16.64
CA VAL A 50 53.74 5.12 -15.40
C VAL A 50 54.32 5.87 -14.19
N ASP A 51 53.66 5.80 -13.04
CA ASP A 51 54.20 6.33 -11.77
C ASP A 51 55.38 5.47 -11.32
N LYS A 52 56.58 6.05 -11.30
CA LYS A 52 57.83 5.32 -10.97
C LYS A 52 57.89 4.86 -9.51
N SER A 53 56.99 5.33 -8.64
CA SER A 53 56.86 4.88 -7.26
C SER A 53 56.00 3.61 -7.10
N VAL A 54 55.24 3.22 -8.14
CA VAL A 54 54.38 2.04 -8.14
C VAL A 54 55.12 0.79 -8.64
N ASP A 55 55.12 -0.27 -7.84
CA ASP A 55 55.55 -1.61 -8.28
C ASP A 55 54.45 -2.29 -9.12
N TYR A 56 54.35 -1.88 -10.38
CA TYR A 56 53.48 -2.51 -11.37
C TYR A 56 53.74 -4.00 -11.58
N GLN A 57 54.94 -4.50 -11.30
CA GLN A 57 55.24 -5.92 -11.44
C GLN A 57 54.54 -6.73 -10.33
N SER A 58 54.41 -6.17 -9.13
CA SER A 58 53.64 -6.78 -8.03
C SER A 58 52.14 -6.88 -8.34
N LEU A 59 51.55 -5.88 -9.01
CA LEU A 59 50.11 -5.84 -9.32
C LEU A 59 49.66 -6.99 -10.24
N THR A 60 50.58 -7.58 -11.02
CA THR A 60 50.29 -8.79 -11.84
C THR A 60 49.93 -10.02 -10.99
N LYS A 61 50.21 -10.02 -9.68
CA LYS A 61 49.87 -11.08 -8.71
C LYS A 61 48.48 -10.93 -8.11
N MET A 62 47.83 -9.77 -8.30
CA MET A 62 46.51 -9.43 -7.73
C MET A 62 45.35 -9.73 -8.68
N GLY A 63 45.58 -10.30 -9.87
CA GLY A 63 44.52 -10.59 -10.84
C GLY A 63 45.00 -10.44 -12.28
N LEU A 64 44.05 -10.37 -13.22
CA LEU A 64 44.39 -10.11 -14.63
C LEU A 64 45.01 -8.72 -14.77
N TRP A 65 46.20 -8.65 -15.39
CA TRP A 65 46.81 -7.37 -15.75
C TRP A 65 45.90 -6.60 -16.74
N ASP A 66 45.83 -5.28 -16.60
CA ASP A 66 45.01 -4.39 -17.42
C ASP A 66 45.79 -3.08 -17.65
N ASP A 67 45.68 -2.51 -18.85
CA ASP A 67 46.28 -1.22 -19.22
C ASP A 67 45.91 -0.07 -18.27
N ARG A 68 44.71 -0.10 -17.67
CA ARG A 68 44.24 0.94 -16.74
C ARG A 68 44.99 0.93 -15.41
N ASN A 69 45.74 -0.14 -15.10
CA ASN A 69 46.67 -0.12 -13.98
C ASN A 69 47.69 1.02 -14.10
N TYR A 70 48.08 1.44 -15.31
CA TYR A 70 49.02 2.56 -15.51
C TYR A 70 48.55 3.90 -14.94
N SER A 71 47.25 4.06 -14.67
CA SER A 71 46.69 5.27 -14.04
C SER A 71 46.80 5.28 -12.51
N LEU A 72 47.30 4.21 -11.89
CA LEU A 72 47.47 4.13 -10.43
C LEU A 72 48.74 4.86 -9.96
N THR A 73 48.59 5.59 -8.86
CA THR A 73 49.65 6.25 -8.09
C THR A 73 50.07 5.42 -6.87
N ALA A 74 51.16 5.81 -6.18
CA ALA A 74 51.50 5.17 -4.90
C ALA A 74 50.43 5.34 -3.82
N ASP A 75 49.73 6.48 -3.79
CA ASP A 75 48.66 6.74 -2.82
C ASP A 75 47.44 5.84 -3.07
N ASP A 76 47.11 5.56 -4.33
CA ASP A 76 46.07 4.60 -4.72
C ASP A 76 46.31 3.19 -4.16
N LEU A 77 47.58 2.78 -4.11
CA LEU A 77 47.94 1.46 -3.58
C LEU A 77 47.81 1.36 -2.06
N THR A 78 47.68 2.48 -1.34
CA THR A 78 47.40 2.45 0.12
C THR A 78 46.02 1.89 0.46
N TYR A 79 45.11 1.85 -0.52
CA TYR A 79 43.81 1.19 -0.39
C TYR A 79 43.91 -0.34 -0.47
N LEU A 80 44.95 -0.90 -1.09
CA LEU A 80 45.13 -2.36 -1.22
C LEU A 80 45.83 -2.96 0.00
N SER A 81 45.47 -4.19 0.36
CA SER A 81 46.09 -4.87 1.50
C SER A 81 47.49 -5.38 1.15
N LYS A 82 48.46 -5.21 2.05
CA LYS A 82 49.84 -5.73 1.86
C LYS A 82 49.92 -7.25 1.72
N ASN A 83 48.88 -7.97 2.15
CA ASN A 83 48.79 -9.44 2.05
C ASN A 83 47.95 -9.90 0.83
N GLU A 84 47.55 -8.99 -0.05
CA GLU A 84 46.70 -9.28 -1.21
C GLU A 84 47.52 -9.86 -2.37
N THR A 85 47.66 -11.19 -2.42
CA THR A 85 48.47 -11.89 -3.44
C THR A 85 47.73 -13.00 -4.18
N GLU A 86 46.39 -13.03 -4.12
CA GLU A 86 45.60 -14.10 -4.73
C GLU A 86 45.28 -13.84 -6.21
N LEU A 87 45.79 -14.73 -7.06
CA LEU A 87 45.35 -14.94 -8.44
C LEU A 87 43.94 -15.60 -8.55
N SER A 88 43.25 -15.83 -7.43
CA SER A 88 41.95 -16.52 -7.38
C SER A 88 40.82 -15.65 -7.97
N ALA A 89 40.77 -14.36 -7.63
CA ALA A 89 39.75 -13.44 -8.09
C ALA A 89 40.21 -12.73 -9.38
N LYS A 90 39.39 -12.82 -10.44
CA LYS A 90 39.72 -12.41 -11.81
C LYS A 90 39.89 -10.90 -12.03
N ILE A 91 39.73 -10.10 -10.98
CA ILE A 91 39.57 -8.63 -11.00
C ILE A 91 40.93 -7.90 -11.03
N PRO A 92 41.17 -6.95 -11.96
CA PRO A 92 42.39 -6.15 -12.01
C PRO A 92 42.59 -5.21 -10.81
N ALA A 93 43.86 -4.90 -10.51
CA ALA A 93 44.25 -4.08 -9.36
C ALA A 93 43.62 -2.68 -9.35
N PHE A 94 43.51 -2.00 -10.49
CA PHE A 94 42.92 -0.65 -10.53
C PHE A 94 41.45 -0.65 -10.08
N PHE A 95 40.68 -1.69 -10.44
CA PHE A 95 39.28 -1.78 -10.07
C PHE A 95 39.12 -2.13 -8.59
N ARG A 96 40.05 -2.90 -8.00
CA ARG A 96 40.08 -3.15 -6.56
C ARG A 96 40.28 -1.87 -5.74
N VAL A 97 41.14 -0.95 -6.22
CA VAL A 97 41.27 0.40 -5.62
C VAL A 97 39.96 1.18 -5.76
N GLU A 98 39.37 1.19 -6.95
CA GLU A 98 38.11 1.88 -7.24
C GLU A 98 36.98 1.43 -6.30
N LEU A 99 36.76 0.11 -6.16
CA LEU A 99 35.77 -0.46 -5.24
C LEU A 99 36.03 -0.10 -3.78
N ARG A 100 37.30 -0.01 -3.34
CA ARG A 100 37.66 0.37 -1.96
C ARG A 100 37.60 1.87 -1.68
N LYS A 101 37.58 2.71 -2.72
CA LYS A 101 37.23 4.14 -2.61
C LYS A 101 35.72 4.33 -2.51
N ALA A 102 34.95 3.60 -3.31
CA ALA A 102 33.49 3.60 -3.29
C ALA A 102 32.90 2.98 -2.00
N TRP A 103 33.55 1.94 -1.46
CA TRP A 103 33.10 1.22 -0.26
C TRP A 103 34.20 1.21 0.83
N PRO A 104 34.32 2.29 1.63
CA PRO A 104 35.38 2.43 2.64
C PRO A 104 35.37 1.36 3.75
N HIS A 105 34.23 0.70 3.96
CA HIS A 105 34.00 -0.34 4.96
C HIS A 105 34.66 -1.69 4.62
N LEU A 106 35.14 -1.90 3.37
CA LEU A 106 35.84 -3.12 2.98
C LEU A 106 37.13 -3.32 3.79
N GLN A 107 37.24 -4.44 4.50
CA GLN A 107 38.34 -4.75 5.43
C GLN A 107 39.72 -4.54 4.77
N LYS A 108 40.58 -3.73 5.42
CA LYS A 108 41.92 -3.35 4.90
C LYS A 108 43.04 -4.27 5.40
N THR A 109 42.71 -5.27 6.23
CA THR A 109 43.64 -6.23 6.83
C THR A 109 43.00 -7.61 6.89
N GLY A 110 43.72 -8.67 6.49
CA GLY A 110 43.22 -10.06 6.45
C GLY A 110 43.03 -10.62 5.03
N PRO A 111 42.51 -11.85 4.88
CA PRO A 111 42.08 -12.40 3.60
C PRO A 111 40.93 -11.56 3.03
N VAL A 112 41.07 -11.07 1.81
CA VAL A 112 40.18 -10.01 1.30
C VAL A 112 38.91 -10.59 0.67
N GLN A 113 37.76 -10.19 1.21
CA GLN A 113 36.46 -10.40 0.58
C GLN A 113 36.09 -9.16 -0.26
N TYR A 114 36.03 -9.34 -1.58
CA TYR A 114 35.25 -8.46 -2.47
C TYR A 114 33.87 -9.09 -2.69
N PRO A 115 32.83 -8.32 -3.03
CA PRO A 115 31.52 -8.88 -3.39
C PRO A 115 31.67 -9.98 -4.46
N ARG A 116 30.91 -11.07 -4.36
CA ARG A 116 30.99 -12.19 -5.33
C ARG A 116 30.74 -11.72 -6.77
N ALA A 117 29.93 -10.68 -6.95
CA ALA A 117 29.64 -10.02 -8.21
C ALA A 117 30.72 -9.01 -8.70
N ALA A 118 31.80 -8.75 -7.97
CA ALA A 118 32.77 -7.71 -8.34
C ALA A 118 33.50 -7.95 -9.67
N TRP A 119 33.62 -9.20 -10.13
CA TRP A 119 34.05 -9.49 -11.51
C TRP A 119 32.99 -9.13 -12.56
N GLN A 120 31.70 -9.25 -12.23
CA GLN A 120 30.58 -8.84 -13.10
C GLN A 120 30.52 -7.33 -13.23
N TYR A 121 30.61 -6.58 -12.12
CA TYR A 121 30.68 -5.12 -12.16
C TYR A 121 31.87 -4.61 -13.00
N PHE A 122 33.04 -5.26 -12.89
CA PHE A 122 34.17 -4.98 -13.79
C PHE A 122 33.82 -5.23 -15.27
N ARG A 123 33.19 -6.37 -15.60
CA ARG A 123 32.81 -6.67 -16.99
C ARG A 123 31.78 -5.68 -17.53
N HIS A 124 30.78 -5.31 -16.74
CA HIS A 124 29.73 -4.35 -17.10
C HIS A 124 30.32 -2.94 -17.32
N LYS A 125 30.95 -2.36 -16.30
CA LYS A 125 31.46 -0.97 -16.34
C LYS A 125 32.53 -0.74 -17.41
N TYR A 126 33.27 -1.78 -17.79
CA TYR A 126 34.49 -1.65 -18.58
C TYR A 126 34.59 -2.54 -19.82
N GLY A 127 33.55 -3.33 -20.14
CA GLY A 127 33.49 -4.21 -21.31
C GLY A 127 34.50 -5.37 -21.32
N GLY A 128 35.26 -5.57 -20.24
CA GLY A 128 36.35 -6.55 -20.14
C GLY A 128 37.73 -5.92 -19.93
N VAL A 129 38.79 -6.69 -20.20
CA VAL A 129 40.18 -6.35 -19.90
C VAL A 129 40.80 -5.53 -21.04
N LYS A 130 41.35 -4.36 -20.73
CA LYS A 130 42.00 -3.47 -21.71
C LYS A 130 43.48 -3.84 -21.85
N ARG A 131 43.93 -4.11 -23.08
CA ARG A 131 45.33 -4.44 -23.44
C ARG A 131 45.73 -3.74 -24.73
N ASN A 132 46.82 -2.98 -24.65
CA ASN A 132 47.34 -2.12 -25.73
C ASN A 132 46.22 -1.28 -26.38
N GLY A 133 45.38 -0.65 -25.55
CA GLY A 133 44.26 0.18 -25.96
C GLY A 133 42.98 -0.57 -26.35
N LYS A 134 43.05 -1.87 -26.69
CA LYS A 134 41.89 -2.70 -27.10
C LYS A 134 41.28 -3.45 -25.91
N ILE A 135 39.95 -3.52 -25.83
CA ILE A 135 39.23 -4.27 -24.77
C ILE A 135 38.99 -5.71 -25.23
N TRP A 136 39.11 -6.67 -24.30
CA TRP A 136 38.95 -8.11 -24.53
C TRP A 136 38.06 -8.75 -23.45
N GLY A 137 37.04 -9.48 -23.88
CA GLY A 137 36.11 -10.26 -23.08
C GLY A 137 35.19 -11.09 -23.99
N PRO A 138 34.35 -11.99 -23.46
CA PRO A 138 33.25 -12.56 -24.24
C PRO A 138 32.32 -11.42 -24.68
N ASP A 139 31.93 -11.42 -25.94
CA ASP A 139 31.23 -10.30 -26.58
C ASP A 139 29.75 -10.25 -26.14
N PRO A 140 29.27 -9.17 -25.46
CA PRO A 140 27.87 -9.01 -25.11
C PRO A 140 26.98 -8.77 -26.35
N LYS A 141 27.56 -8.54 -27.53
CA LYS A 141 26.81 -8.28 -28.77
C LYS A 141 26.28 -9.53 -29.47
N ALA A 142 26.51 -10.72 -28.91
CA ALA A 142 26.00 -11.98 -29.46
C ALA A 142 24.47 -12.15 -29.32
N ASN A 143 23.83 -11.42 -28.39
CA ASN A 143 22.41 -11.55 -28.03
C ASN A 143 21.60 -10.27 -28.30
N ARG A 144 22.01 -9.43 -29.26
CA ARG A 144 21.25 -8.22 -29.61
C ARG A 144 20.36 -8.50 -30.81
N VAL A 145 19.06 -8.32 -30.64
CA VAL A 145 18.09 -8.39 -31.73
C VAL A 145 17.72 -6.93 -32.12
N PRO A 146 17.96 -6.49 -33.37
CA PRO A 146 17.71 -5.11 -33.79
C PRO A 146 16.33 -4.91 -34.43
N VAL A 147 15.61 -3.87 -33.97
CA VAL A 147 14.36 -3.41 -34.58
C VAL A 147 14.66 -2.64 -35.87
N PRO A 148 13.97 -2.90 -36.99
CA PRO A 148 13.95 -2.00 -38.14
C PRO A 148 13.09 -0.77 -37.82
N VAL A 149 13.55 0.44 -38.18
CA VAL A 149 12.73 1.66 -38.06
C VAL A 149 11.35 1.44 -38.70
N ASN A 150 10.28 1.66 -37.92
CA ASN A 150 8.88 1.34 -38.24
C ASN A 150 8.63 -0.16 -38.47
N GLY A 151 9.08 -1.01 -37.55
CA GLY A 151 8.92 -2.46 -37.61
C GLY A 151 8.75 -3.11 -36.24
N GLU A 152 8.08 -4.25 -36.24
CA GLU A 152 7.99 -5.18 -35.12
C GLU A 152 9.29 -6.02 -34.98
N LEU A 153 9.47 -6.64 -33.81
CA LEU A 153 10.61 -7.50 -33.51
C LEU A 153 10.23 -8.63 -32.54
N GLN A 154 10.58 -9.87 -32.89
CA GLN A 154 10.58 -10.99 -31.95
C GLN A 154 11.69 -10.81 -30.89
N LEU A 155 11.32 -10.80 -29.60
CA LEU A 155 12.27 -10.59 -28.50
C LEU A 155 12.95 -11.89 -28.05
N ASN A 156 12.20 -12.99 -28.00
CA ASN A 156 12.67 -14.28 -27.49
C ASN A 156 13.55 -15.01 -28.51
N ALA A 157 14.62 -15.65 -28.03
CA ALA A 157 15.56 -16.42 -28.88
C ALA A 157 15.23 -17.93 -28.94
N VAL A 158 14.28 -18.39 -28.14
CA VAL A 158 13.79 -19.77 -28.05
C VAL A 158 12.27 -19.72 -28.05
N LEU A 159 11.65 -20.50 -28.95
CA LEU A 159 10.19 -20.58 -29.08
C LEU A 159 9.53 -21.10 -27.79
N GLY A 160 8.34 -20.59 -27.49
CA GLY A 160 7.56 -20.94 -26.29
C GLY A 160 7.46 -19.83 -25.25
N ALA A 161 7.63 -18.56 -25.63
CA ALA A 161 7.39 -17.41 -24.77
C ALA A 161 6.00 -16.82 -25.00
N ASN A 162 5.33 -16.35 -23.94
CA ASN A 162 4.04 -15.67 -23.98
C ASN A 162 3.84 -14.85 -22.70
N GLU A 163 2.65 -14.27 -22.47
CA GLU A 163 2.32 -13.45 -21.28
C GLU A 163 3.36 -12.35 -21.08
N ILE A 164 3.26 -11.21 -21.79
CA ILE A 164 4.31 -10.18 -21.80
C ILE A 164 3.81 -8.79 -21.42
N THR A 165 4.55 -8.14 -20.53
CA THR A 165 4.38 -6.73 -20.11
C THR A 165 5.63 -5.92 -20.45
N VAL A 166 5.50 -4.60 -20.55
CA VAL A 166 6.58 -3.66 -20.90
C VAL A 166 6.41 -2.35 -20.15
N GLU A 167 7.51 -1.77 -19.66
CA GLU A 167 7.49 -0.40 -19.14
C GLU A 167 8.70 0.43 -19.58
N ILE A 168 8.42 1.63 -20.07
CA ILE A 168 9.40 2.68 -20.38
C ILE A 168 9.75 3.41 -19.08
N ASN A 169 11.04 3.74 -18.90
CA ASN A 169 11.49 4.48 -17.73
C ASN A 169 10.97 5.94 -17.76
N PRO A 170 10.26 6.42 -16.72
CA PRO A 170 9.57 7.72 -16.75
C PRO A 170 10.52 8.92 -16.86
N SER A 171 11.76 8.78 -16.39
CA SER A 171 12.79 9.84 -16.45
C SER A 171 13.69 9.75 -17.69
N ASN A 172 13.67 8.63 -18.42
CA ASN A 172 14.64 8.31 -19.46
C ASN A 172 14.10 7.32 -20.49
N PRO A 173 13.40 7.79 -21.55
CA PRO A 173 12.75 6.92 -22.53
C PRO A 173 13.73 6.10 -23.41
N ASP A 174 15.05 6.26 -23.28
CA ASP A 174 16.02 5.30 -23.83
C ASP A 174 16.01 3.96 -23.07
N ARG A 175 15.48 3.90 -21.84
CA ARG A 175 15.46 2.69 -21.00
C ARG A 175 14.08 2.07 -20.99
N VAL A 176 14.04 0.78 -21.29
CA VAL A 176 12.80 0.01 -21.35
C VAL A 176 13.05 -1.37 -20.76
N ILE A 177 12.13 -1.88 -19.95
CA ILE A 177 12.12 -3.25 -19.44
C ILE A 177 10.87 -3.97 -19.94
N ALA A 178 10.98 -5.28 -20.12
CA ALA A 178 9.85 -6.15 -20.36
C ALA A 178 10.10 -7.50 -19.69
N GLY A 179 9.04 -8.24 -19.35
CA GLY A 179 9.12 -9.60 -18.84
C GLY A 179 8.13 -10.50 -19.57
N SER A 180 8.52 -11.72 -19.93
CA SER A 180 7.60 -12.73 -20.48
C SER A 180 7.63 -14.03 -19.68
N ASN A 181 6.52 -14.77 -19.63
CA ASN A 181 6.57 -16.19 -19.30
C ASN A 181 7.42 -16.92 -20.37
N ASN A 182 8.28 -17.84 -19.93
CA ASN A 182 9.10 -18.67 -20.80
C ASN A 182 9.44 -20.02 -20.11
N ASN A 183 9.95 -20.97 -20.88
CA ASN A 183 10.26 -22.33 -20.47
C ASN A 183 11.37 -22.39 -19.40
N GLY A 184 10.95 -22.35 -18.12
CA GLY A 184 11.82 -22.37 -16.94
C GLY A 184 11.60 -21.20 -15.97
N GLY A 185 10.67 -20.30 -16.26
CA GLY A 185 10.33 -19.12 -15.45
C GLY A 185 10.28 -17.84 -16.30
N GLN A 186 10.01 -16.72 -15.63
CA GLN A 186 9.92 -15.39 -16.24
C GLN A 186 11.25 -14.93 -16.85
N GLU A 187 11.30 -14.73 -18.17
CA GLU A 187 12.44 -14.18 -18.90
C GLU A 187 12.36 -12.65 -18.97
N MET A 188 13.45 -11.98 -18.61
CA MET A 188 13.54 -10.52 -18.59
C MET A 188 14.28 -9.97 -19.81
N TYR A 189 13.74 -8.89 -20.39
CA TYR A 189 14.30 -8.16 -21.52
C TYR A 189 14.58 -6.70 -21.12
N TYR A 190 15.60 -6.12 -21.75
CA TYR A 190 16.00 -4.74 -21.50
C TYR A 190 16.47 -4.05 -22.79
N SER A 191 15.99 -2.83 -23.00
CA SER A 191 16.48 -1.90 -24.02
C SER A 191 17.22 -0.72 -23.39
N ALA A 192 18.24 -0.23 -24.07
CA ALA A 192 19.06 0.93 -23.68
C ALA A 192 19.09 2.01 -24.77
N ASN A 193 18.11 1.96 -25.69
CA ASN A 193 17.91 2.87 -26.79
C ASN A 193 16.43 2.90 -27.21
N GLY A 194 15.52 2.89 -26.24
CA GLY A 194 14.09 3.17 -26.44
C GLY A 194 13.38 2.17 -27.36
N GLY A 195 13.70 0.88 -27.23
CA GLY A 195 13.09 -0.19 -28.02
C GLY A 195 13.89 -0.60 -29.26
N ASP A 196 14.70 0.28 -29.87
CA ASP A 196 15.51 0.01 -31.09
C ASP A 196 16.30 -1.32 -31.06
N THR A 197 16.83 -1.70 -29.89
CA THR A 197 17.48 -2.99 -29.69
C THR A 197 17.17 -3.55 -28.32
N TRP A 198 16.97 -4.86 -28.23
CA TRP A 198 16.71 -5.56 -26.98
C TRP A 198 17.84 -6.53 -26.60
N THR A 199 18.00 -6.72 -25.30
CA THR A 199 18.93 -7.67 -24.69
C THR A 199 18.18 -8.55 -23.70
N ILE A 200 18.17 -9.86 -23.95
CA ILE A 200 17.69 -10.87 -23.00
C ILE A 200 18.65 -10.91 -21.79
N GLN A 201 18.14 -10.61 -20.59
CA GLN A 201 18.90 -10.69 -19.33
C GLN A 201 18.88 -12.11 -18.73
N GLY A 202 17.88 -12.92 -19.11
CA GLY A 202 17.69 -14.29 -18.67
C GLY A 202 16.49 -14.44 -17.73
N VAL A 203 16.35 -15.63 -17.15
CA VAL A 203 15.18 -16.04 -16.36
C VAL A 203 15.36 -15.74 -14.87
N LEU A 204 14.31 -15.19 -14.24
CA LEU A 204 14.24 -14.95 -12.79
C LEU A 204 14.15 -16.29 -12.02
N PRO A 205 15.06 -16.58 -11.08
CA PRO A 205 15.05 -17.84 -10.33
C PRO A 205 13.76 -18.07 -9.55
N SER A 206 13.23 -19.30 -9.58
CA SER A 206 12.04 -19.72 -8.79
C SER A 206 10.73 -19.00 -9.15
N THR A 207 10.64 -18.42 -10.35
CA THR A 207 9.39 -17.92 -10.94
C THR A 207 8.77 -18.95 -11.89
N CYS A 208 7.51 -18.76 -12.27
CA CYS A 208 6.86 -19.48 -13.38
C CYS A 208 6.47 -18.56 -14.53
N CYS A 209 5.67 -17.53 -14.26
CA CYS A 209 4.65 -17.04 -15.18
C CYS A 209 4.09 -15.66 -14.73
N ASP A 210 3.16 -15.10 -15.53
CA ASP A 210 2.41 -13.86 -15.23
C ASP A 210 3.24 -12.59 -14.90
N PRO A 211 4.26 -12.25 -15.71
CA PRO A 211 5.16 -11.15 -15.43
C PRO A 211 4.49 -9.78 -15.49
N THR A 212 4.71 -8.96 -14.47
CA THR A 212 4.44 -7.52 -14.51
C THR A 212 5.70 -6.72 -14.13
N VAL A 213 5.86 -5.51 -14.68
CA VAL A 213 7.07 -4.67 -14.60
C VAL A 213 6.72 -3.23 -14.26
N GLY A 214 7.62 -2.50 -13.62
CA GLY A 214 7.42 -1.10 -13.25
C GLY A 214 8.71 -0.36 -12.94
N TRP A 215 8.59 0.94 -12.65
CA TRP A 215 9.72 1.82 -12.28
C TRP A 215 9.37 2.68 -11.07
N SER A 216 10.39 3.14 -10.34
CA SER A 216 10.25 4.28 -9.42
C SER A 216 9.94 5.55 -10.21
N SER A 217 9.33 6.54 -9.56
CA SER A 217 8.97 7.84 -10.14
C SER A 217 10.17 8.55 -10.80
N ASP A 218 11.35 8.44 -10.18
CA ASP A 218 12.62 8.98 -10.67
C ASP A 218 13.34 8.06 -11.69
N GLY A 219 12.80 6.89 -11.97
CA GLY A 219 13.37 5.87 -12.86
C GLY A 219 14.70 5.27 -12.38
N SER A 220 15.10 5.46 -11.12
CA SER A 220 16.36 4.92 -10.59
C SER A 220 16.30 3.43 -10.24
N VAL A 221 15.12 2.92 -9.88
CA VAL A 221 14.85 1.51 -9.57
C VAL A 221 13.83 0.96 -10.56
N ALA A 222 14.09 -0.25 -11.06
CA ALA A 222 13.11 -1.04 -11.80
C ALA A 222 12.55 -2.17 -10.92
N TYR A 223 11.29 -2.50 -11.15
CA TYR A 223 10.48 -3.42 -10.38
C TYR A 223 9.89 -4.53 -11.25
N VAL A 224 9.65 -5.68 -10.63
CA VAL A 224 8.92 -6.81 -11.19
C VAL A 224 8.03 -7.40 -10.08
N ALA A 225 6.78 -7.76 -10.40
CA ALA A 225 6.08 -8.82 -9.67
C ALA A 225 5.90 -10.05 -10.59
N ALA A 226 5.92 -11.22 -9.97
CA ALA A 226 6.18 -12.50 -10.62
C ALA A 226 5.62 -13.69 -9.82
N LEU A 227 4.86 -14.58 -10.45
CA LEU A 227 4.40 -15.81 -9.80
C LEU A 227 5.59 -16.71 -9.49
N SER A 228 5.73 -17.07 -8.21
CA SER A 228 6.75 -17.96 -7.69
C SER A 228 6.41 -19.43 -7.92
N SER A 229 7.36 -20.32 -7.61
CA SER A 229 7.12 -21.76 -7.50
C SER A 229 7.44 -22.22 -6.07
N PRO A 230 6.45 -22.71 -5.28
CA PRO A 230 5.02 -22.85 -5.60
C PRO A 230 4.28 -21.52 -5.85
N ILE A 231 3.10 -21.62 -6.47
CA ILE A 231 2.32 -20.54 -7.11
C ILE A 231 1.83 -19.50 -6.10
N GLY A 232 2.66 -18.51 -5.81
CA GLY A 232 2.44 -17.35 -4.93
C GLY A 232 3.06 -16.10 -5.58
N VAL A 233 2.98 -14.92 -4.98
CA VAL A 233 3.52 -13.68 -5.57
C VAL A 233 4.91 -13.39 -5.01
N SER A 234 5.89 -13.20 -5.91
CA SER A 234 7.23 -12.70 -5.60
C SER A 234 7.48 -11.34 -6.23
N PHE A 235 8.23 -10.49 -5.55
CA PHE A 235 8.58 -9.14 -5.99
C PHE A 235 10.10 -9.00 -6.10
N TRP A 236 10.56 -8.30 -7.13
CA TRP A 236 11.98 -8.14 -7.44
C TRP A 236 12.36 -6.69 -7.74
N ARG A 237 13.59 -6.32 -7.36
CA ARG A 237 14.18 -5.01 -7.63
C ARG A 237 15.45 -5.12 -8.48
N SER A 238 15.61 -4.12 -9.34
CA SER A 238 16.82 -3.85 -10.10
C SER A 238 17.35 -2.45 -9.76
N LEU A 239 18.42 -2.43 -8.95
CA LEU A 239 19.11 -1.22 -8.49
C LEU A 239 20.16 -0.69 -9.50
N ASP A 240 20.20 -1.26 -10.71
CA ASP A 240 21.03 -0.81 -11.83
C ASP A 240 20.19 -0.44 -13.07
N GLN A 241 18.95 -0.02 -12.83
CA GLN A 241 17.98 0.49 -13.82
C GLN A 241 17.63 -0.56 -14.90
N GLY A 242 17.08 -1.69 -14.45
CA GLY A 242 16.51 -2.74 -15.30
C GLY A 242 17.51 -3.76 -15.86
N VAL A 243 18.79 -3.69 -15.48
CA VAL A 243 19.84 -4.53 -16.07
C VAL A 243 20.02 -5.85 -15.33
N THR A 244 20.02 -5.86 -14.00
CA THR A 244 20.11 -7.08 -13.19
C THR A 244 19.12 -7.11 -12.04
N TRP A 245 18.61 -8.32 -11.77
CA TRP A 245 17.57 -8.62 -10.78
C TRP A 245 18.16 -9.56 -9.73
N GLN A 246 18.31 -9.10 -8.48
CA GLN A 246 19.03 -9.85 -7.43
C GLN A 246 18.44 -9.68 -6.03
N ASP A 247 17.44 -8.81 -5.88
CA ASP A 247 16.86 -8.40 -4.60
C ASP A 247 15.38 -8.75 -4.65
N ARG A 248 15.01 -9.82 -3.94
CA ARG A 248 13.70 -10.50 -3.98
C ARG A 248 13.03 -10.42 -2.61
N VAL A 249 11.74 -10.14 -2.62
CA VAL A 249 10.82 -10.28 -1.49
C VAL A 249 9.71 -11.25 -1.92
N ASP A 250 9.33 -12.17 -1.06
CA ASP A 250 8.15 -13.03 -1.30
C ASP A 250 6.96 -12.41 -0.56
N ILE A 251 5.86 -12.17 -1.29
CA ILE A 251 4.64 -11.54 -0.76
C ILE A 251 3.69 -12.64 -0.29
N THR A 252 3.43 -13.65 -1.11
CA THR A 252 2.67 -14.85 -0.72
C THR A 252 3.40 -16.13 -1.12
N PRO A 253 3.31 -17.20 -0.30
CA PRO A 253 4.02 -18.45 -0.59
C PRO A 253 3.25 -19.38 -1.54
N SER A 254 1.94 -19.21 -1.69
CA SER A 254 1.08 -20.08 -2.51
C SER A 254 -0.32 -19.48 -2.77
N GLY A 255 -1.14 -20.18 -3.55
CA GLY A 255 -2.57 -19.90 -3.80
C GLY A 255 -2.88 -18.71 -4.70
N SER A 256 -1.87 -17.98 -5.18
CA SER A 256 -2.04 -16.67 -5.81
C SER A 256 -1.87 -16.71 -7.33
N ASP A 257 -2.65 -15.96 -8.07
CA ASP A 257 -2.63 -15.91 -9.54
C ASP A 257 -3.09 -14.51 -10.04
N LYS A 258 -2.74 -14.17 -11.28
CA LYS A 258 -2.97 -12.90 -11.98
C LYS A 258 -2.56 -11.63 -11.21
N GLU A 259 -1.27 -11.46 -10.94
CA GLU A 259 -0.72 -10.25 -10.34
C GLU A 259 -0.49 -9.10 -11.32
N PHE A 260 -0.84 -7.88 -10.91
CA PHE A 260 -0.50 -6.66 -11.63
C PHE A 260 0.13 -5.62 -10.69
N LEU A 261 1.22 -5.02 -11.14
CA LEU A 261 2.06 -4.08 -10.40
C LEU A 261 1.77 -2.66 -10.88
N HIS A 262 1.56 -1.76 -9.93
CA HIS A 262 1.52 -0.31 -10.15
C HIS A 262 2.45 0.40 -9.16
N VAL A 263 3.01 1.52 -9.58
CA VAL A 263 3.79 2.42 -8.72
C VAL A 263 3.19 3.81 -8.83
N ASP A 264 2.98 4.46 -7.69
CA ASP A 264 2.49 5.84 -7.71
C ASP A 264 3.60 6.79 -8.15
N ILE A 265 3.69 7.03 -9.45
CA ILE A 265 4.69 7.91 -10.06
C ILE A 265 4.28 9.40 -10.02
N SER A 266 3.10 9.74 -9.49
CA SER A 266 2.63 11.12 -9.44
C SER A 266 3.54 11.98 -8.53
N PRO A 267 4.13 13.07 -9.04
CA PRO A 267 4.94 13.98 -8.23
C PRO A 267 4.12 14.88 -7.31
N THR A 268 2.79 14.84 -7.40
CA THR A 268 1.86 15.60 -6.54
C THR A 268 1.19 14.73 -5.49
N SER A 269 1.35 13.39 -5.58
CA SER A 269 0.74 12.46 -4.66
C SER A 269 1.46 12.49 -3.30
N PRO A 270 0.72 12.52 -2.16
CA PRO A 270 1.31 12.30 -0.83
C PRO A 270 1.80 10.85 -0.63
N HIS A 271 1.62 10.00 -1.64
CA HIS A 271 1.91 8.58 -1.67
C HIS A 271 2.88 8.20 -2.79
N GLN A 272 3.61 9.17 -3.35
CA GLN A 272 4.64 8.95 -4.38
C GLN A 272 5.61 7.81 -4.01
N ASP A 273 5.92 6.95 -4.98
CA ASP A 273 6.73 5.73 -4.84
C ASP A 273 6.16 4.66 -3.87
N ASN A 274 4.89 4.78 -3.45
CA ASN A 274 4.16 3.62 -2.98
C ASN A 274 3.99 2.60 -4.12
N ILE A 275 4.14 1.33 -3.77
CA ILE A 275 4.06 0.20 -4.71
C ILE A 275 2.84 -0.63 -4.37
N TYR A 276 2.01 -0.91 -5.37
CA TYR A 276 0.78 -1.67 -5.23
C TYR A 276 0.85 -2.90 -6.14
N ILE A 277 0.48 -4.06 -5.60
CA ILE A 277 0.37 -5.30 -6.38
C ILE A 277 -1.00 -5.90 -6.09
N THR A 278 -1.88 -5.85 -7.08
CA THR A 278 -3.16 -6.56 -7.04
C THR A 278 -2.97 -7.99 -7.51
N TYR A 279 -3.70 -8.94 -6.95
CA TYR A 279 -3.76 -10.35 -7.38
C TYR A 279 -5.00 -10.99 -6.74
N HIS A 280 -5.28 -12.27 -7.03
CA HIS A 280 -6.24 -13.02 -6.21
C HIS A 280 -5.59 -14.20 -5.51
N ASN A 281 -6.13 -14.59 -4.37
CA ASN A 281 -5.83 -15.86 -3.70
C ASN A 281 -7.13 -16.67 -3.61
N GLY A 282 -7.21 -17.80 -4.30
CA GLY A 282 -8.44 -18.60 -4.40
C GLY A 282 -9.67 -17.80 -4.86
N ASN A 283 -9.50 -16.95 -5.89
CA ASN A 283 -10.49 -15.99 -6.43
C ASN A 283 -10.97 -14.91 -5.44
N THR A 284 -10.38 -14.80 -4.24
CA THR A 284 -10.57 -13.65 -3.35
C THR A 284 -9.53 -12.59 -3.70
N MET A 285 -9.98 -11.39 -4.06
CA MET A 285 -9.08 -10.30 -4.42
C MET A 285 -8.17 -9.90 -3.26
N GLN A 286 -6.93 -9.55 -3.58
CA GLN A 286 -5.87 -9.15 -2.66
C GLN A 286 -5.17 -7.92 -3.20
N ILE A 287 -4.78 -7.00 -2.32
CA ILE A 287 -3.87 -5.90 -2.67
C ILE A 287 -2.72 -5.91 -1.67
N ALA A 288 -1.49 -6.03 -2.17
CA ALA A 288 -0.26 -5.85 -1.40
C ALA A 288 0.28 -4.43 -1.63
N ARG A 289 0.47 -3.65 -0.57
CA ARG A 289 1.06 -2.30 -0.62
C ARG A 289 2.41 -2.24 0.08
N SER A 290 3.39 -1.57 -0.55
CA SER A 290 4.63 -1.15 0.11
C SER A 290 4.77 0.37 0.11
N THR A 291 5.20 0.93 1.25
CA THR A 291 5.50 2.36 1.44
C THR A 291 7.00 2.63 1.62
N ASN A 292 7.85 1.63 1.32
CA ASN A 292 9.29 1.68 1.59
C ASN A 292 10.12 1.12 0.43
N GLY A 293 9.69 1.38 -0.81
CA GLY A 293 10.37 0.91 -2.02
C GLY A 293 10.39 -0.61 -2.15
N GLY A 294 9.34 -1.29 -1.66
CA GLY A 294 9.17 -2.73 -1.78
C GLY A 294 10.06 -3.58 -0.87
N THR A 295 10.53 -3.08 0.29
CA THR A 295 11.27 -3.92 1.26
C THR A 295 10.34 -4.79 2.09
N THR A 296 9.14 -4.30 2.38
CA THR A 296 8.05 -5.04 3.04
C THR A 296 6.72 -4.67 2.38
N PHE A 297 5.74 -5.56 2.46
CA PHE A 297 4.38 -5.34 1.96
C PHE A 297 3.35 -5.62 3.06
N THR A 298 2.31 -4.80 3.12
CA THR A 298 1.07 -5.05 3.89
C THR A 298 0.03 -5.59 2.92
N ILE A 299 -0.65 -6.68 3.26
CA ILE A 299 -1.62 -7.35 2.39
C ILE A 299 -3.03 -7.11 2.93
N GLN A 300 -3.97 -6.78 2.04
CA GLN A 300 -5.40 -6.66 2.36
C GLN A 300 -6.22 -7.63 1.51
N ALA A 301 -7.12 -8.37 2.17
CA ALA A 301 -7.94 -9.43 1.59
C ALA A 301 -9.41 -9.01 1.52
N PHE A 302 -10.02 -9.10 0.34
CA PHE A 302 -11.38 -8.60 0.08
C PHE A 302 -12.43 -9.71 0.12
N GLY A 303 -12.47 -10.49 1.21
CA GLY A 303 -13.38 -11.64 1.37
C GLY A 303 -14.87 -11.31 1.36
N GLY A 304 -15.25 -10.06 1.65
CA GLY A 304 -16.63 -9.56 1.55
C GLY A 304 -17.03 -9.02 0.17
N ALA A 305 -16.09 -8.92 -0.77
CA ALA A 305 -16.34 -8.46 -2.13
C ALA A 305 -16.69 -9.65 -3.06
N PRO A 306 -17.32 -9.41 -4.23
CA PRO A 306 -17.51 -10.46 -5.23
C PRO A 306 -16.17 -11.09 -5.64
N SER A 307 -16.10 -12.42 -5.71
CA SER A 307 -14.89 -13.14 -6.16
C SER A 307 -14.53 -12.78 -7.60
N GLY A 308 -13.24 -12.73 -7.93
CA GLY A 308 -12.75 -12.28 -9.23
C GLY A 308 -11.37 -12.81 -9.60
N ILE A 309 -10.92 -12.42 -10.79
CA ILE A 309 -9.59 -12.67 -11.38
C ILE A 309 -9.27 -11.55 -12.38
N GLY A 310 -7.99 -11.41 -12.77
CA GLY A 310 -7.62 -10.54 -13.89
C GLY A 310 -7.81 -9.07 -13.57
N SER A 311 -7.23 -8.68 -12.43
CA SER A 311 -7.32 -7.33 -11.89
C SER A 311 -6.20 -6.43 -12.35
N ASP A 312 -6.50 -5.15 -12.47
CA ASP A 312 -5.51 -4.09 -12.65
C ASP A 312 -5.70 -3.01 -11.58
N ILE A 313 -4.68 -2.20 -11.32
CA ILE A 313 -4.63 -1.24 -10.22
C ILE A 313 -3.90 0.03 -10.63
N THR A 314 -4.42 1.18 -10.23
CA THR A 314 -3.87 2.47 -10.66
C THR A 314 -4.10 3.57 -9.60
N THR A 315 -3.30 4.64 -9.62
CA THR A 315 -3.44 5.82 -8.73
C THR A 315 -3.79 7.08 -9.48
N THR A 316 -4.42 8.06 -8.84
CA THR A 316 -4.60 9.42 -9.41
C THR A 316 -3.48 10.36 -8.96
N SER A 317 -3.46 11.59 -9.49
CA SER A 317 -2.55 12.66 -9.07
C SER A 317 -2.62 12.97 -7.56
N ASN A 318 -3.76 12.70 -6.92
CA ASN A 318 -4.02 12.88 -5.48
C ASN A 318 -3.59 11.68 -4.60
N GLY A 319 -3.18 10.55 -5.20
CA GLY A 319 -2.85 9.33 -4.46
C GLY A 319 -4.05 8.45 -4.08
N ASP A 320 -5.26 8.73 -4.58
CA ASP A 320 -6.39 7.79 -4.52
C ASP A 320 -6.03 6.50 -5.28
N VAL A 321 -6.38 5.33 -4.74
CA VAL A 321 -6.08 4.02 -5.36
C VAL A 321 -7.34 3.38 -5.91
N TYR A 322 -7.27 2.90 -7.15
CA TYR A 322 -8.37 2.29 -7.89
C TYR A 322 -7.96 0.91 -8.38
N ASN A 323 -8.61 -0.14 -7.86
CA ASN A 323 -8.40 -1.52 -8.29
C ASN A 323 -9.64 -2.08 -8.96
N PHE A 324 -9.50 -2.57 -10.20
CA PHE A 324 -10.61 -3.07 -11.00
C PHE A 324 -10.45 -4.55 -11.30
N TYR A 325 -11.55 -5.29 -11.39
CA TYR A 325 -11.54 -6.70 -11.79
C TYR A 325 -12.88 -7.19 -12.36
N GLY A 326 -12.83 -8.28 -13.13
CA GLY A 326 -14.02 -9.01 -13.58
C GLY A 326 -14.53 -9.96 -12.50
N ALA A 327 -15.78 -9.80 -12.06
CA ALA A 327 -16.34 -10.63 -10.99
C ALA A 327 -17.05 -11.89 -11.52
N PHE A 328 -16.68 -13.04 -10.95
CA PHE A 328 -17.24 -14.34 -11.30
C PHE A 328 -18.72 -14.45 -10.89
N GLY A 329 -19.57 -14.90 -11.82
CA GLY A 329 -20.94 -15.31 -11.52
C GLY A 329 -21.93 -14.19 -11.18
N THR A 330 -21.47 -12.95 -11.03
CA THR A 330 -22.30 -11.76 -10.83
C THR A 330 -22.48 -10.90 -12.10
N GLN A 331 -21.70 -11.16 -13.15
CA GLN A 331 -21.74 -10.42 -14.44
C GLN A 331 -21.43 -8.92 -14.27
N GLN A 332 -20.34 -8.60 -13.57
CA GLN A 332 -20.00 -7.23 -13.18
C GLN A 332 -18.50 -6.95 -13.34
N ILE A 333 -18.18 -5.72 -13.72
CA ILE A 333 -16.87 -5.11 -13.44
C ILE A 333 -16.96 -4.41 -12.09
N ILE A 334 -16.04 -4.73 -11.18
CA ILE A 334 -15.99 -4.20 -9.83
C ILE A 334 -14.81 -3.25 -9.69
N LEU A 335 -14.98 -2.19 -8.91
CA LEU A 335 -13.95 -1.28 -8.41
C LEU A 335 -13.87 -1.37 -6.88
N LEU A 336 -12.66 -1.58 -6.37
CA LEU A 336 -12.27 -1.30 -4.98
C LEU A 336 -11.51 0.02 -4.96
N LYS A 337 -12.05 1.03 -4.24
CA LYS A 337 -11.48 2.37 -4.15
C LYS A 337 -10.93 2.65 -2.75
N SER A 338 -9.76 3.28 -2.69
CA SER A 338 -9.18 3.93 -1.51
C SER A 338 -8.94 5.42 -1.78
N THR A 339 -9.09 6.27 -0.75
CA THR A 339 -8.76 7.71 -0.76
C THR A 339 -7.67 8.08 0.25
N ASP A 340 -6.90 7.09 0.71
CA ASP A 340 -5.87 7.26 1.75
C ASP A 340 -4.57 6.51 1.38
N GLY A 341 -4.30 6.38 0.08
CA GLY A 341 -3.14 5.65 -0.44
C GLY A 341 -3.19 4.15 -0.23
N GLY A 342 -4.37 3.56 -0.10
CA GLY A 342 -4.55 2.13 0.13
C GLY A 342 -4.27 1.71 1.58
N ASN A 343 -4.53 2.57 2.57
CA ASN A 343 -4.61 2.16 3.97
C ASN A 343 -5.99 1.52 4.26
N THR A 344 -7.06 2.10 3.74
CA THR A 344 -8.43 1.57 3.82
C THR A 344 -9.12 1.65 2.45
N TYR A 345 -10.11 0.78 2.23
CA TYR A 345 -10.90 0.72 1.01
C TYR A 345 -12.39 0.78 1.34
N GLY A 346 -13.14 1.49 0.51
CA GLY A 346 -14.59 1.58 0.62
C GLY A 346 -15.32 0.31 0.18
N THR A 347 -16.65 0.33 0.26
CA THR A 347 -17.50 -0.75 -0.26
C THR A 347 -17.30 -0.95 -1.77
N PRO A 348 -17.30 -2.20 -2.29
CA PRO A 348 -17.14 -2.46 -3.72
C PRO A 348 -18.16 -1.71 -4.59
N ILE A 349 -17.68 -1.04 -5.63
CA ILE A 349 -18.48 -0.27 -6.59
C ILE A 349 -18.67 -1.10 -7.86
N VAL A 350 -19.89 -1.16 -8.40
CA VAL A 350 -20.15 -1.78 -9.72
C VAL A 350 -19.94 -0.72 -10.80
N VAL A 351 -18.96 -0.94 -11.68
CA VAL A 351 -18.63 -0.04 -12.79
C VAL A 351 -19.60 -0.23 -13.95
N ASP A 352 -19.82 -1.48 -14.35
CA ASP A 352 -20.79 -1.87 -15.38
C ASP A 352 -21.19 -3.34 -15.22
N SER A 353 -22.27 -3.75 -15.91
CA SER A 353 -22.65 -5.14 -16.09
C SER A 353 -22.06 -5.71 -17.38
N THR A 354 -21.57 -6.95 -17.33
CA THR A 354 -21.00 -7.67 -18.47
C THR A 354 -22.08 -8.50 -19.17
N ASN A 355 -21.96 -8.73 -20.48
CA ASN A 355 -22.87 -9.61 -21.21
C ASN A 355 -22.52 -11.09 -20.99
N ALA A 356 -21.22 -11.37 -20.89
CA ALA A 356 -20.68 -12.68 -20.56
C ALA A 356 -20.69 -12.96 -19.05
N SER A 357 -20.73 -14.24 -18.68
CA SER A 357 -20.69 -14.71 -17.29
C SER A 357 -19.31 -14.56 -16.66
N PHE A 358 -18.26 -14.90 -17.43
CA PHE A 358 -16.87 -14.58 -17.15
C PHE A 358 -15.93 -14.95 -18.33
N ASP A 359 -16.13 -16.08 -19.00
CA ASP A 359 -15.33 -16.52 -20.15
C ASP A 359 -16.17 -17.24 -21.22
N TRP A 360 -15.79 -17.11 -22.50
CA TRP A 360 -16.54 -17.70 -23.63
C TRP A 360 -15.66 -18.08 -24.83
N PRO A 361 -16.04 -19.12 -25.60
CA PRO A 361 -15.28 -19.50 -26.78
C PRO A 361 -15.46 -18.49 -27.92
N ILE A 362 -14.40 -18.15 -28.64
CA ILE A 362 -14.45 -17.46 -29.94
C ILE A 362 -13.65 -18.23 -31.00
N PRO A 363 -13.81 -17.97 -32.31
CA PRO A 363 -13.17 -18.80 -33.34
C PRO A 363 -11.64 -18.77 -33.36
N SER A 364 -11.01 -17.81 -32.67
CA SER A 364 -9.56 -17.73 -32.45
C SER A 364 -9.09 -18.31 -31.09
N MET A 365 -10.02 -18.69 -30.22
CA MET A 365 -9.77 -19.18 -28.85
C MET A 365 -10.78 -20.27 -28.48
N GLU A 366 -11.10 -21.19 -29.40
CA GLU A 366 -12.25 -22.10 -29.25
C GLU A 366 -12.07 -23.19 -28.18
N SER A 367 -10.85 -23.29 -27.62
CA SER A 367 -10.45 -24.30 -26.64
C SER A 367 -10.04 -23.73 -25.27
N ARG A 368 -9.60 -22.46 -25.22
CA ARG A 368 -9.14 -21.76 -24.01
C ARG A 368 -10.09 -20.64 -23.55
N ASN A 369 -11.01 -20.22 -24.42
CA ASN A 369 -11.93 -19.09 -24.28
C ASN A 369 -11.23 -17.72 -24.27
N ALA A 370 -12.01 -16.67 -24.54
CA ALA A 370 -11.69 -15.28 -24.22
C ALA A 370 -12.21 -14.97 -22.81
N TRP A 371 -11.46 -14.18 -22.05
CA TRP A 371 -11.68 -13.92 -20.61
C TRP A 371 -11.96 -12.42 -20.37
N ILE A 372 -12.71 -12.09 -19.32
CA ILE A 372 -12.87 -10.68 -18.88
C ILE A 372 -11.67 -10.29 -18.02
N TYR A 373 -10.62 -9.83 -18.67
CA TYR A 373 -9.52 -9.13 -18.01
C TYR A 373 -9.71 -7.62 -18.12
N VAL A 374 -9.43 -6.91 -17.01
CA VAL A 374 -9.47 -5.46 -16.96
C VAL A 374 -8.05 -4.91 -17.11
N ALA A 375 -7.90 -3.80 -17.85
CA ALA A 375 -6.71 -2.95 -17.81
C ALA A 375 -7.12 -1.51 -17.46
N ALA A 376 -6.39 -0.85 -16.57
CA ALA A 376 -6.78 0.41 -15.93
C ALA A 376 -5.62 1.41 -15.82
N ASP A 377 -5.93 2.69 -15.99
CA ASP A 377 -4.98 3.78 -15.76
C ASP A 377 -5.73 5.07 -15.40
N ALA A 378 -5.02 6.15 -15.06
CA ALA A 378 -5.61 7.45 -14.74
C ALA A 378 -4.81 8.59 -15.40
N ASP A 379 -5.50 9.67 -15.76
CA ASP A 379 -4.83 10.91 -16.16
C ASP A 379 -4.17 11.56 -14.92
N ARG A 380 -2.86 11.80 -15.03
CA ARG A 380 -2.00 12.47 -14.03
C ARG A 380 -1.23 13.63 -14.66
N SER A 381 -1.68 14.09 -15.82
CA SER A 381 -0.97 15.08 -16.63
C SER A 381 -1.09 16.51 -16.07
N GLY A 382 -1.92 16.74 -15.04
CA GLY A 382 -2.31 18.06 -14.56
C GLY A 382 -3.14 18.86 -15.56
N GLY A 383 -3.63 18.21 -16.64
CA GLY A 383 -4.36 18.81 -17.74
C GLY A 383 -5.88 18.80 -17.59
N PRO A 384 -6.64 19.00 -18.69
CA PRO A 384 -8.10 19.14 -18.65
C PRO A 384 -8.89 17.93 -18.13
N PHE A 385 -8.28 16.75 -18.03
CA PHE A 385 -8.90 15.53 -17.50
C PHE A 385 -8.13 14.94 -16.31
N ASP A 386 -7.24 15.70 -15.67
CA ASP A 386 -6.45 15.21 -14.52
C ASP A 386 -7.34 14.60 -13.42
N GLY A 387 -6.94 13.44 -12.91
CA GLY A 387 -7.73 12.67 -11.96
C GLY A 387 -8.83 11.80 -12.58
N ARG A 388 -9.11 11.89 -13.88
CA ARG A 388 -10.02 10.97 -14.59
C ARG A 388 -9.43 9.56 -14.58
N VAL A 389 -10.23 8.59 -14.14
CA VAL A 389 -9.84 7.18 -14.05
C VAL A 389 -10.48 6.37 -15.17
N TYR A 390 -9.72 5.43 -15.73
CA TYR A 390 -10.10 4.57 -16.84
C TYR A 390 -10.08 3.10 -16.45
N ALA A 391 -11.03 2.33 -17.00
CA ALA A 391 -11.01 0.88 -16.97
C ALA A 391 -11.44 0.36 -18.34
N SER A 392 -10.73 -0.63 -18.88
CA SER A 392 -11.05 -1.24 -20.17
C SER A 392 -11.14 -2.76 -20.04
N TRP A 393 -12.09 -3.38 -20.73
CA TRP A 393 -12.27 -4.83 -20.69
C TRP A 393 -12.84 -5.38 -22.00
N THR A 394 -12.65 -6.69 -22.16
CA THR A 394 -13.21 -7.51 -23.22
C THR A 394 -14.60 -8.01 -22.80
N ASP A 395 -15.61 -7.88 -23.67
CA ASP A 395 -16.98 -8.38 -23.41
C ASP A 395 -17.67 -8.86 -24.70
N THR A 396 -18.70 -9.69 -24.58
CA THR A 396 -19.48 -10.13 -25.73
C THR A 396 -20.43 -9.05 -26.23
N ASN A 397 -20.64 -9.00 -27.54
CA ASN A 397 -21.67 -8.19 -28.18
C ASN A 397 -23.04 -8.88 -28.08
N GLY A 398 -23.59 -8.89 -26.85
CA GLY A 398 -24.81 -9.60 -26.46
C GLY A 398 -24.53 -10.92 -25.71
N PRO A 399 -25.56 -11.66 -25.26
CA PRO A 399 -25.38 -12.82 -24.39
C PRO A 399 -24.52 -13.93 -25.00
N GLU A 400 -23.65 -14.52 -24.18
CA GLU A 400 -22.70 -15.56 -24.59
C GLU A 400 -23.38 -16.88 -25.03
N SER A 401 -22.63 -17.67 -25.80
CA SER A 401 -23.01 -18.98 -26.31
C SER A 401 -21.88 -19.98 -26.11
N GLY A 402 -22.20 -21.23 -25.77
CA GLY A 402 -21.21 -22.32 -25.75
C GLY A 402 -20.70 -22.77 -27.13
N ILE A 403 -20.86 -21.95 -28.17
CA ILE A 403 -20.47 -22.23 -29.56
C ILE A 403 -19.69 -21.04 -30.10
N ALA A 404 -18.38 -21.23 -30.31
CA ALA A 404 -17.43 -20.20 -30.78
C ALA A 404 -17.95 -19.33 -31.93
N ALA A 405 -18.56 -19.95 -32.95
CA ALA A 405 -19.04 -19.27 -34.14
C ALA A 405 -20.23 -18.33 -33.92
N ASN A 406 -20.93 -18.44 -32.79
CA ASN A 406 -22.08 -17.59 -32.42
C ASN A 406 -21.68 -16.36 -31.59
N ASN A 407 -20.54 -16.44 -30.90
CA ASN A 407 -20.04 -15.33 -30.09
C ASN A 407 -19.35 -14.28 -30.97
N HIS A 408 -19.35 -13.06 -30.46
CA HIS A 408 -18.81 -11.87 -31.10
C HIS A 408 -18.24 -10.99 -29.99
N THR A 409 -16.97 -10.63 -30.06
CA THR A 409 -16.29 -9.94 -28.95
C THR A 409 -15.89 -8.52 -29.30
N GLN A 410 -15.99 -7.62 -28.33
CA GLN A 410 -15.65 -6.20 -28.43
C GLN A 410 -14.89 -5.73 -27.18
N VAL A 411 -14.15 -4.63 -27.33
CA VAL A 411 -13.47 -3.95 -26.22
C VAL A 411 -14.30 -2.74 -25.80
N LYS A 412 -14.54 -2.61 -24.50
CA LYS A 412 -15.19 -1.44 -23.89
C LYS A 412 -14.15 -0.65 -23.11
N VAL A 413 -14.25 0.67 -23.15
CA VAL A 413 -13.50 1.58 -22.26
C VAL A 413 -14.52 2.38 -21.45
N ALA A 414 -14.39 2.34 -20.14
CA ALA A 414 -15.12 3.17 -19.20
C ALA A 414 -14.20 4.27 -18.65
N TYR A 415 -14.76 5.44 -18.37
CA TYR A 415 -14.06 6.54 -17.70
C TYR A 415 -14.96 7.29 -16.71
N SER A 416 -14.37 7.81 -15.64
CA SER A 416 -15.04 8.52 -14.55
C SER A 416 -14.35 9.83 -14.21
N ASP A 417 -15.15 10.91 -14.12
CA ASP A 417 -14.74 12.28 -13.79
C ASP A 417 -14.99 12.67 -12.32
N ASP A 418 -15.71 11.84 -11.57
CA ASP A 418 -16.16 12.09 -10.20
C ASP A 418 -15.56 11.09 -9.20
N GLY A 419 -14.37 10.60 -9.54
CA GLY A 419 -13.60 9.69 -8.71
C GLY A 419 -14.24 8.31 -8.55
N GLY A 420 -14.96 7.82 -9.57
CA GLY A 420 -15.52 6.47 -9.65
C GLY A 420 -17.00 6.34 -9.31
N ALA A 421 -17.72 7.44 -9.06
CA ALA A 421 -19.13 7.43 -8.68
C ALA A 421 -20.08 7.29 -9.88
N THR A 422 -19.73 7.86 -11.03
CA THR A 422 -20.41 7.65 -12.31
C THR A 422 -19.44 7.32 -13.44
N TRP A 423 -19.93 6.60 -14.45
CA TRP A 423 -19.14 6.03 -15.53
C TRP A 423 -19.74 6.33 -16.90
N ASN A 424 -18.89 6.81 -17.81
CA ASN A 424 -19.18 6.96 -19.23
C ASN A 424 -18.46 5.85 -20.01
N PHE A 425 -18.99 5.49 -21.19
CA PHE A 425 -18.46 4.36 -21.97
C PHE A 425 -18.19 4.73 -23.43
N SER A 426 -17.09 4.22 -23.99
CA SER A 426 -16.74 4.31 -25.40
C SER A 426 -16.15 2.99 -25.93
N PHE A 427 -15.94 2.91 -27.25
CA PHE A 427 -15.38 1.74 -27.92
C PHE A 427 -14.16 2.18 -28.74
N PRO A 428 -12.95 1.62 -28.51
CA PRO A 428 -11.72 2.00 -29.20
C PRO A 428 -11.62 1.42 -30.63
N HIS A 429 -12.76 1.10 -31.24
CA HIS A 429 -12.85 0.45 -32.55
C HIS A 429 -14.20 0.68 -33.21
N PRO A 430 -14.31 0.47 -34.55
CA PRO A 430 -15.60 0.47 -35.23
C PRO A 430 -16.59 -0.52 -34.61
N THR A 431 -17.83 -0.10 -34.39
CA THR A 431 -18.91 -0.97 -33.87
C THR A 431 -19.83 -1.52 -34.98
N ALA A 432 -19.62 -1.12 -36.24
CA ALA A 432 -20.45 -1.54 -37.36
C ALA A 432 -20.15 -2.98 -37.87
N ASP A 433 -19.01 -3.55 -37.48
CA ASP A 433 -18.48 -4.82 -37.98
C ASP A 433 -18.33 -5.91 -36.89
N VAL A 434 -18.81 -5.65 -35.66
CA VAL A 434 -18.71 -6.56 -34.49
C VAL A 434 -19.33 -7.95 -34.72
N LEU A 435 -20.27 -8.08 -35.68
CA LEU A 435 -20.84 -9.38 -36.07
C LEU A 435 -19.94 -10.17 -37.05
N THR A 436 -18.76 -9.64 -37.38
CA THR A 436 -17.81 -10.21 -38.35
C THR A 436 -16.35 -10.13 -37.92
N VAL A 437 -16.03 -9.37 -36.88
CA VAL A 437 -14.70 -9.15 -36.31
C VAL A 437 -14.80 -9.31 -34.80
N ASP A 438 -13.87 -10.06 -34.22
CA ASP A 438 -13.69 -10.15 -32.76
C ASP A 438 -12.54 -9.27 -32.32
N ARG A 439 -12.69 -8.62 -31.16
CA ARG A 439 -11.67 -7.78 -30.52
C ARG A 439 -11.57 -8.08 -29.04
N PHE A 440 -10.38 -8.40 -28.54
CA PHE A 440 -10.20 -8.95 -27.19
C PHE A 440 -8.76 -8.77 -26.65
N ASN A 441 -8.60 -9.05 -25.34
CA ASN A 441 -7.36 -8.97 -24.55
C ASN A 441 -6.64 -7.62 -24.75
N GLN A 442 -7.39 -6.54 -24.48
CA GLN A 442 -6.91 -5.17 -24.58
C GLN A 442 -5.95 -4.79 -23.45
N TRP A 443 -5.06 -3.84 -23.72
CA TRP A 443 -4.31 -3.11 -22.70
C TRP A 443 -4.45 -1.60 -22.92
N LEU A 444 -4.46 -0.83 -21.82
CA LEU A 444 -4.70 0.61 -21.80
C LEU A 444 -3.61 1.32 -20.98
N THR A 445 -3.21 2.53 -21.40
CA THR A 445 -2.41 3.46 -20.59
C THR A 445 -2.73 4.91 -20.97
N VAL A 446 -2.44 5.87 -20.09
CA VAL A 446 -2.61 7.31 -20.30
C VAL A 446 -1.25 8.00 -20.31
N ASP A 447 -0.96 8.80 -21.34
CA ASP A 447 0.34 9.48 -21.46
C ASP A 447 0.45 10.77 -20.62
N GLU A 448 1.66 11.32 -20.52
CA GLU A 448 1.93 12.49 -19.68
C GLU A 448 1.26 13.80 -20.12
N VAL A 449 0.47 13.79 -21.20
CA VAL A 449 -0.35 14.93 -21.63
C VAL A 449 -1.87 14.67 -21.57
N GLY A 450 -2.31 13.47 -21.20
CA GLY A 450 -3.73 13.10 -21.03
C GLY A 450 -4.35 12.34 -22.21
N ASN A 451 -3.56 11.85 -23.17
CA ASN A 451 -4.09 10.99 -24.23
C ASN A 451 -4.24 9.54 -23.74
N VAL A 452 -5.31 8.87 -24.16
CA VAL A 452 -5.57 7.47 -23.80
C VAL A 452 -5.15 6.55 -24.93
N HIS A 453 -4.28 5.59 -24.66
CA HIS A 453 -3.71 4.64 -25.62
C HIS A 453 -4.30 3.26 -25.37
N VAL A 454 -4.74 2.56 -26.42
CA VAL A 454 -5.28 1.20 -26.30
C VAL A 454 -4.71 0.29 -27.39
N VAL A 455 -4.26 -0.90 -26.99
CA VAL A 455 -3.90 -2.00 -27.89
C VAL A 455 -4.83 -3.19 -27.67
N TYR A 456 -5.11 -3.98 -28.71
CA TYR A 456 -5.97 -5.18 -28.62
C TYR A 456 -5.76 -6.12 -29.81
N TYR A 457 -6.14 -7.40 -29.67
CA TYR A 457 -6.20 -8.32 -30.82
C TYR A 457 -7.46 -8.12 -31.65
N ASP A 458 -7.37 -8.21 -32.97
CA ASP A 458 -8.46 -8.02 -33.92
C ASP A 458 -8.42 -9.10 -35.02
N THR A 459 -9.57 -9.68 -35.38
CA THR A 459 -9.63 -10.79 -36.34
C THR A 459 -9.98 -10.39 -37.78
N ARG A 460 -10.03 -9.08 -38.13
CA ARG A 460 -10.57 -8.59 -39.42
C ARG A 460 -9.88 -9.10 -40.69
N ASN A 461 -8.60 -9.50 -40.59
CA ASN A 461 -7.86 -10.06 -41.72
C ASN A 461 -8.03 -11.58 -41.88
N SER A 462 -8.66 -12.26 -40.92
CA SER A 462 -8.89 -13.71 -40.95
C SER A 462 -10.29 -14.07 -41.47
N THR A 463 -10.36 -14.78 -42.60
CA THR A 463 -11.62 -15.38 -43.04
C THR A 463 -12.09 -16.41 -42.01
N GLY A 464 -13.25 -16.16 -41.37
CA GLY A 464 -13.79 -17.02 -40.33
C GLY A 464 -13.31 -16.71 -38.90
N ARG A 465 -12.61 -15.59 -38.68
CA ARG A 465 -12.23 -15.06 -37.35
C ARG A 465 -11.25 -15.92 -36.53
N THR A 466 -10.54 -16.84 -37.17
CA THR A 466 -9.64 -17.80 -36.49
C THR A 466 -8.20 -17.30 -36.27
N GLY A 467 -7.74 -16.36 -37.09
CA GLY A 467 -6.41 -15.74 -36.99
C GLY A 467 -6.50 -14.32 -36.43
N VAL A 468 -5.44 -13.88 -35.76
CA VAL A 468 -5.41 -12.65 -34.96
C VAL A 468 -4.32 -11.69 -35.44
N ASP A 469 -4.53 -10.41 -35.19
CA ASP A 469 -3.59 -9.31 -35.47
C ASP A 469 -3.62 -8.33 -34.30
N LEU A 470 -2.47 -7.74 -33.92
CA LEU A 470 -2.45 -6.66 -32.93
C LEU A 470 -2.79 -5.33 -33.59
N TYR A 471 -3.69 -4.56 -32.99
CA TYR A 471 -4.03 -3.19 -33.38
C TYR A 471 -3.77 -2.21 -32.22
N TYR A 472 -3.55 -0.96 -32.59
CA TYR A 472 -3.35 0.19 -31.70
C TYR A 472 -4.29 1.33 -32.09
N THR A 473 -4.80 2.06 -31.10
CA THR A 473 -5.46 3.36 -31.30
C THR A 473 -5.20 4.30 -30.11
N ILE A 474 -5.55 5.57 -30.32
CA ILE A 474 -5.38 6.65 -29.36
C ILE A 474 -6.64 7.54 -29.34
N SER A 475 -6.98 8.05 -28.15
CA SER A 475 -7.93 9.12 -27.92
C SER A 475 -7.18 10.35 -27.41
N THR A 476 -7.52 11.53 -27.96
CA THR A 476 -6.91 12.83 -27.60
C THR A 476 -7.92 13.78 -26.93
N ASP A 477 -9.10 13.26 -26.59
CA ASP A 477 -10.20 13.97 -25.90
C ASP A 477 -10.59 13.24 -24.60
N GLY A 478 -9.63 12.55 -23.98
CA GLY A 478 -9.79 11.87 -22.71
C GLY A 478 -10.66 10.62 -22.75
N GLY A 479 -10.69 9.89 -23.87
CA GLY A 479 -11.42 8.62 -24.03
C GLY A 479 -12.81 8.73 -24.66
N VAL A 480 -13.21 9.92 -25.15
CA VAL A 480 -14.56 10.17 -25.70
C VAL A 480 -14.65 9.71 -27.15
N THR A 481 -13.67 10.06 -27.99
CA THR A 481 -13.54 9.61 -29.38
C THR A 481 -12.16 9.03 -29.65
N TRP A 482 -12.08 8.19 -30.68
CA TRP A 482 -10.91 7.36 -30.99
C TRP A 482 -10.48 7.54 -32.45
N ASN A 483 -9.18 7.50 -32.69
CA ASN A 483 -8.64 7.42 -34.04
C ASN A 483 -8.97 6.07 -34.72
N GLU A 484 -8.89 6.05 -36.05
CA GLU A 484 -9.02 4.81 -36.83
C GLU A 484 -7.91 3.82 -36.43
N PRO A 485 -8.22 2.61 -35.93
CA PRO A 485 -7.19 1.72 -35.39
C PRO A 485 -6.19 1.22 -36.43
N GLU A 486 -4.91 1.38 -36.12
CA GLU A 486 -3.79 0.97 -36.97
C GLU A 486 -3.31 -0.45 -36.62
N ARG A 487 -2.93 -1.23 -37.64
CA ARG A 487 -2.42 -2.58 -37.45
C ARG A 487 -0.94 -2.53 -37.09
N VAL A 488 -0.57 -3.05 -35.93
CA VAL A 488 0.81 -3.15 -35.45
C VAL A 488 1.47 -4.41 -36.04
N SER A 489 0.78 -5.54 -36.07
CA SER A 489 1.30 -6.80 -36.60
C SER A 489 1.56 -6.75 -38.12
N SER A 490 2.75 -7.13 -38.57
CA SER A 490 3.05 -7.21 -40.00
C SER A 490 2.32 -8.38 -40.71
N ALA A 491 2.05 -9.47 -40.00
CA ALA A 491 1.37 -10.68 -40.48
C ALA A 491 0.35 -11.20 -39.44
N THR A 492 -0.63 -11.96 -39.91
CA THR A 492 -1.73 -12.51 -39.09
C THR A 492 -1.31 -13.85 -38.50
N SER A 493 -1.43 -13.97 -37.19
CA SER A 493 -1.04 -15.15 -36.41
C SER A 493 -2.08 -16.27 -36.58
N ALA A 494 -1.62 -17.53 -36.62
CA ALA A 494 -2.45 -18.68 -36.97
C ALA A 494 -3.12 -19.30 -35.74
N ASN A 495 -4.37 -19.78 -35.87
CA ASN A 495 -5.17 -20.23 -34.72
C ASN A 495 -4.45 -21.22 -33.78
N LEU A 496 -4.58 -20.99 -32.46
CA LEU A 496 -4.10 -21.88 -31.40
C LEU A 496 -5.08 -23.04 -31.21
N THR A 497 -4.59 -24.29 -31.22
CA THR A 497 -5.45 -25.49 -31.29
C THR A 497 -5.28 -26.48 -30.14
N ASP A 498 -4.48 -26.14 -29.14
CA ASP A 498 -4.07 -27.02 -28.03
C ASP A 498 -4.41 -26.50 -26.63
N GLY A 499 -5.31 -25.51 -26.53
CA GLY A 499 -5.72 -24.92 -25.24
C GLY A 499 -4.82 -23.78 -24.75
N GLN A 500 -3.92 -23.28 -25.59
CA GLN A 500 -3.15 -22.06 -25.34
C GLN A 500 -3.98 -20.78 -25.56
N GLU A 501 -3.61 -19.70 -24.86
CA GLU A 501 -4.27 -18.38 -24.96
C GLU A 501 -3.49 -17.38 -25.83
N TRP A 502 -4.24 -16.46 -26.46
CA TRP A 502 -3.73 -15.30 -27.19
C TRP A 502 -3.57 -14.10 -26.26
N GLY A 503 -2.46 -14.07 -25.55
CA GLY A 503 -2.31 -13.14 -24.44
C GLY A 503 -3.38 -13.36 -23.38
N ASP A 504 -3.29 -12.50 -22.39
CA ASP A 504 -3.86 -12.54 -21.03
C ASP A 504 -2.98 -11.61 -20.18
N TYR A 505 -1.69 -11.51 -20.56
CA TYR A 505 -0.89 -10.29 -20.52
C TYR A 505 -0.48 -9.87 -21.93
N ASN A 506 -0.75 -8.61 -22.26
CA ASN A 506 -0.09 -7.83 -23.29
C ASN A 506 0.46 -6.55 -22.62
N GLY A 507 1.12 -5.66 -23.38
CA GLY A 507 1.55 -4.39 -22.82
C GLY A 507 1.54 -3.24 -23.82
N VAL A 508 1.28 -2.04 -23.31
CA VAL A 508 1.56 -0.77 -23.95
C VAL A 508 2.05 0.19 -22.88
N SER A 509 3.16 0.87 -23.12
CA SER A 509 3.74 1.88 -22.23
C SER A 509 4.18 3.09 -23.05
N VAL A 510 3.97 4.29 -22.52
CA VAL A 510 4.12 5.55 -23.23
C VAL A 510 4.85 6.56 -22.36
N VAL A 511 5.95 7.11 -22.89
CA VAL A 511 6.68 8.22 -22.26
C VAL A 511 7.18 9.15 -23.35
N GLY A 512 6.69 10.39 -23.39
CA GLY A 512 7.04 11.34 -24.43
C GLY A 512 6.44 10.97 -25.80
N GLY A 513 7.23 11.19 -26.85
CA GLY A 513 6.84 10.90 -28.22
C GLY A 513 6.85 9.41 -28.61
N LYS A 514 6.95 8.50 -27.63
CA LYS A 514 7.26 7.08 -27.84
C LYS A 514 6.21 6.19 -27.19
N VAL A 515 5.64 5.30 -28.00
CA VAL A 515 4.74 4.22 -27.57
C VAL A 515 5.46 2.91 -27.84
N ILE A 516 5.67 2.09 -26.82
CA ILE A 516 6.14 0.72 -26.99
C ILE A 516 5.01 -0.24 -26.62
N THR A 517 4.70 -1.17 -27.52
CA THR A 517 3.74 -2.23 -27.27
C THR A 517 4.38 -3.61 -27.44
N VAL A 518 3.93 -4.56 -26.63
CA VAL A 518 4.36 -5.96 -26.62
C VAL A 518 3.16 -6.89 -26.62
N TRP A 519 3.29 -8.02 -27.32
CA TRP A 519 2.20 -8.99 -27.47
C TRP A 519 2.70 -10.41 -27.72
N THR A 520 1.80 -11.38 -27.57
CA THR A 520 2.02 -12.80 -27.88
C THR A 520 1.67 -13.12 -29.33
N ASP A 521 2.52 -13.88 -30.03
CA ASP A 521 2.42 -14.20 -31.46
C ASP A 521 2.79 -15.66 -31.74
N ASN A 522 2.66 -16.15 -32.98
CA ASN A 522 3.17 -17.47 -33.40
C ASN A 522 3.60 -17.56 -34.87
N ARG A 523 3.65 -16.45 -35.62
CA ARG A 523 3.77 -16.45 -37.08
C ARG A 523 5.05 -17.09 -37.64
N GLU A 524 6.15 -17.07 -36.89
CA GLU A 524 7.44 -17.66 -37.27
C GLU A 524 7.64 -19.09 -36.72
N GLY A 525 6.72 -19.57 -35.86
CA GLY A 525 6.75 -20.89 -35.23
C GLY A 525 5.76 -21.90 -35.83
N PRO A 526 5.77 -23.15 -35.34
CA PRO A 526 4.61 -24.04 -35.42
C PRO A 526 3.34 -23.37 -34.87
N PRO A 527 2.12 -23.68 -35.36
CA PRO A 527 0.88 -22.98 -34.98
C PRO A 527 0.49 -22.97 -33.49
N ASN A 528 1.20 -23.71 -32.62
CA ASN A 528 0.95 -23.74 -31.18
C ASN A 528 2.22 -23.37 -30.36
N GLU A 529 3.34 -23.03 -30.99
CA GLU A 529 4.54 -22.52 -30.29
C GLU A 529 4.49 -20.99 -30.33
N LYS A 530 4.25 -20.39 -29.16
CA LYS A 530 4.09 -18.95 -28.98
C LYS A 530 5.45 -18.24 -28.87
N ASP A 531 5.48 -16.99 -29.33
CA ASP A 531 6.61 -16.07 -29.27
C ASP A 531 6.13 -14.72 -28.73
N VAL A 532 7.06 -13.86 -28.31
CA VAL A 532 6.74 -12.50 -27.85
C VAL A 532 7.41 -11.44 -28.71
N TYR A 533 6.63 -10.45 -29.10
CA TYR A 533 7.03 -9.39 -30.02
C TYR A 533 6.95 -8.03 -29.34
N ALA A 534 7.75 -7.08 -29.83
CA ALA A 534 7.67 -5.67 -29.50
C ALA A 534 7.56 -4.82 -30.77
N ALA A 535 6.91 -3.66 -30.66
CA ALA A 535 6.92 -2.60 -31.67
C ALA A 535 7.16 -1.24 -31.01
N ASP A 536 7.85 -0.37 -31.73
CA ASP A 536 8.09 1.04 -31.39
C ASP A 536 7.27 1.91 -32.35
N LEU A 537 6.37 2.73 -31.80
CA LEU A 537 5.42 3.56 -32.54
C LEU A 537 5.58 5.03 -32.12
N ASP A 538 5.40 5.95 -33.08
CA ASP A 538 5.35 7.39 -32.80
C ASP A 538 4.07 7.70 -31.98
N ASN A 539 4.18 8.43 -30.87
CA ASN A 539 3.01 8.99 -30.19
C ASN A 539 2.43 10.16 -31.03
N ILE A 540 1.49 9.84 -31.92
CA ILE A 540 0.86 10.81 -32.83
C ILE A 540 -0.05 11.83 -32.13
N GLY A 541 -0.41 11.60 -30.86
CA GLY A 541 -1.16 12.54 -30.02
C GLY A 541 -0.26 13.52 -29.26
N ALA A 542 1.01 13.19 -29.05
CA ALA A 542 1.91 14.02 -28.27
C ALA A 542 2.42 15.24 -29.05
N ALA A 543 2.27 16.41 -28.43
CA ALA A 543 2.85 17.68 -28.86
C ALA A 543 3.83 18.19 -27.79
N PRO A 544 4.79 19.07 -28.15
CA PRO A 544 5.61 19.77 -27.16
C PRO A 544 4.73 20.46 -26.11
N ASN A 545 4.89 20.07 -24.84
CA ASN A 545 4.13 20.56 -23.70
C ASN A 545 5.02 20.64 -22.44
N PHE A 546 4.50 21.06 -21.29
CA PHE A 546 5.23 21.10 -20.03
C PHE A 546 4.50 20.29 -18.96
N THR A 547 5.24 19.87 -17.94
CA THR A 547 4.67 19.41 -16.66
C THR A 547 4.80 20.52 -15.62
N LEU A 548 3.94 20.49 -14.61
CA LEU A 548 4.07 21.30 -13.40
C LEU A 548 4.00 20.37 -12.20
N SER A 549 4.98 20.47 -11.29
CA SER A 549 4.95 19.77 -10.00
C SER A 549 5.54 20.66 -8.89
N GLY A 550 5.30 20.29 -7.64
CA GLY A 550 5.88 20.94 -6.47
C GLY A 550 6.30 19.90 -5.43
N ASP A 551 7.28 20.21 -4.59
CA ASP A 551 7.75 19.31 -3.52
C ASP A 551 6.85 19.30 -2.27
N THR A 552 5.89 20.23 -2.21
CA THR A 552 4.95 20.39 -1.10
C THR A 552 3.54 20.55 -1.69
N ALA A 553 2.71 19.50 -1.56
CA ALA A 553 1.30 19.49 -1.98
C ALA A 553 0.33 19.74 -0.80
N SER A 554 0.78 19.52 0.44
CA SER A 554 0.04 19.85 1.66
C SER A 554 0.93 20.59 2.67
N ALA A 555 0.33 21.50 3.45
CA ALA A 555 1.02 22.25 4.50
C ALA A 555 0.09 22.60 5.67
N GLU A 556 0.62 22.59 6.88
CA GLU A 556 -0.03 23.18 8.06
C GLU A 556 0.62 24.54 8.40
N VAL A 557 -0.19 25.54 8.76
CA VAL A 557 0.29 26.92 8.96
C VAL A 557 -0.35 27.56 10.18
N CYS A 558 0.47 28.01 11.13
CA CYS A 558 0.01 28.90 12.20
C CYS A 558 -0.09 30.35 11.67
N VAL A 559 -1.27 30.95 11.67
CA VAL A 559 -1.48 32.27 11.03
C VAL A 559 -1.15 33.43 11.98
N PRO A 560 -0.48 34.51 11.51
CA PRO A 560 0.11 34.69 10.18
C PRO A 560 1.50 34.07 10.04
N ASP A 561 1.68 33.17 9.08
CA ASP A 561 3.00 32.68 8.66
C ASP A 561 2.99 32.31 7.16
N SER A 562 4.10 31.77 6.67
CA SER A 562 4.30 31.39 5.27
C SER A 562 5.10 30.11 5.12
N PHE A 563 4.77 29.34 4.08
CA PHE A 563 5.56 28.20 3.63
C PHE A 563 5.99 28.38 2.17
N ASP A 564 7.03 27.65 1.78
CA ASP A 564 7.54 27.60 0.40
C ASP A 564 7.19 26.23 -0.21
N THR A 565 6.80 26.20 -1.49
CA THR A 565 6.80 24.98 -2.31
C THR A 565 7.73 25.20 -3.51
N ASN A 566 8.66 24.27 -3.75
CA ASN A 566 9.60 24.35 -4.86
C ASN A 566 8.96 23.77 -6.12
N LEU A 567 8.49 24.66 -7.00
CA LEU A 567 7.88 24.28 -8.27
C LEU A 567 8.92 23.90 -9.31
N THR A 568 8.68 22.78 -9.97
CA THR A 568 9.41 22.35 -11.17
C THR A 568 8.49 22.44 -12.38
N VAL A 569 8.95 23.15 -13.41
CA VAL A 569 8.30 23.21 -14.72
C VAL A 569 9.12 22.35 -15.67
N GLY A 570 8.65 21.13 -15.92
CA GLY A 570 9.30 20.15 -16.78
C GLY A 570 9.10 20.42 -18.28
N GLN A 571 9.83 19.70 -19.11
CA GLN A 571 9.80 19.83 -20.57
C GLN A 571 9.39 18.49 -21.19
N ILE A 572 8.24 18.47 -21.87
CA ILE A 572 7.79 17.37 -22.71
C ILE A 572 8.17 17.70 -24.16
N LEU A 573 8.75 16.74 -24.88
CA LEU A 573 9.05 16.84 -26.32
C LEU A 573 9.78 18.13 -26.78
N GLY A 574 10.67 18.66 -25.94
CA GLY A 574 11.49 19.83 -26.28
C GLY A 574 10.78 21.19 -26.18
N PHE A 575 9.58 21.24 -25.58
CA PHE A 575 8.87 22.48 -25.27
C PHE A 575 9.73 23.46 -24.47
N SER A 576 9.78 24.72 -24.87
CA SER A 576 10.67 25.73 -24.26
C SER A 576 10.05 27.13 -24.22
N ASP A 577 8.75 27.24 -24.49
CA ASP A 577 8.03 28.51 -24.42
C ASP A 577 7.78 28.88 -22.94
N PRO A 578 7.80 30.18 -22.56
CA PRO A 578 7.69 30.59 -21.16
C PRO A 578 6.31 30.27 -20.56
N VAL A 579 6.31 29.53 -19.45
CA VAL A 579 5.12 29.18 -18.66
C VAL A 579 4.88 30.27 -17.61
N THR A 580 3.71 30.89 -17.65
CA THR A 580 3.28 31.90 -16.66
C THR A 580 2.60 31.18 -15.50
N LEU A 581 3.08 31.38 -14.28
CA LEU A 581 2.47 30.82 -13.07
C LEU A 581 1.39 31.76 -12.54
N SER A 582 0.32 31.19 -12.01
CA SER A 582 -0.79 31.90 -11.39
C SER A 582 -1.46 31.02 -10.32
N ASN A 583 -2.36 31.59 -9.53
CA ASN A 583 -3.05 30.89 -8.44
C ASN A 583 -4.56 31.22 -8.45
N PRO A 584 -5.29 30.83 -9.50
CA PRO A 584 -6.73 31.08 -9.59
C PRO A 584 -7.47 30.39 -8.45
N GLY A 585 -8.43 31.09 -7.83
CA GLY A 585 -9.21 30.53 -6.72
C GLY A 585 -8.53 30.57 -5.34
N ALA A 586 -7.28 31.04 -5.22
CA ALA A 586 -6.63 31.21 -3.92
C ALA A 586 -7.52 32.00 -2.92
N PRO A 587 -7.75 31.51 -1.68
CA PRO A 587 -8.72 32.10 -0.78
C PRO A 587 -8.36 33.52 -0.33
N ALA A 588 -9.36 34.29 0.11
CA ALA A 588 -9.15 35.63 0.64
C ALA A 588 -8.22 35.58 1.87
N GLY A 589 -7.10 36.30 1.80
CA GLY A 589 -6.05 36.30 2.83
C GLY A 589 -4.80 35.51 2.47
N PHE A 590 -4.86 34.67 1.42
CA PHE A 590 -3.68 34.00 0.86
C PHE A 590 -2.97 34.89 -0.16
N VAL A 591 -1.65 34.96 -0.09
CA VAL A 591 -0.81 35.69 -1.06
C VAL A 591 0.33 34.78 -1.52
N VAL A 592 0.33 34.42 -2.81
CA VAL A 592 1.37 33.60 -3.42
C VAL A 592 2.36 34.48 -4.16
N ASN A 593 3.65 34.34 -3.87
CA ASN A 593 4.73 35.05 -4.56
C ASN A 593 5.68 34.05 -5.23
N TYR A 594 6.00 34.28 -6.50
CA TYR A 594 6.87 33.39 -7.28
C TYR A 594 8.28 33.99 -7.43
N SER A 595 9.32 33.22 -7.12
CA SER A 595 10.71 33.67 -7.30
C SER A 595 11.09 33.87 -8.77
N ALA A 596 10.45 33.15 -9.69
CA ALA A 596 10.57 33.31 -11.13
C ALA A 596 9.21 33.12 -11.80
N ASN A 597 8.75 34.12 -12.56
CA ASN A 597 7.51 34.05 -13.32
C ASN A 597 7.55 35.08 -14.49
N PRO A 598 7.41 34.66 -15.76
CA PRO A 598 7.27 33.27 -16.23
C PRO A 598 8.56 32.44 -16.05
N VAL A 599 8.40 31.12 -16.07
CA VAL A 599 9.46 30.11 -16.00
C VAL A 599 9.71 29.55 -17.41
N ASN A 600 10.96 29.42 -17.83
CA ASN A 600 11.30 28.77 -19.10
C ASN A 600 11.58 27.28 -18.87
N PRO A 601 10.88 26.34 -19.54
CA PRO A 601 11.12 24.91 -19.37
C PRO A 601 12.44 24.43 -20.01
N PRO A 602 13.15 23.46 -19.39
CA PRO A 602 12.99 23.02 -18.01
C PRO A 602 13.50 24.10 -17.03
N GLY A 603 12.74 24.38 -15.98
CA GLY A 603 13.07 25.44 -15.02
C GLY A 603 12.34 25.26 -13.68
N THR A 604 12.69 26.09 -12.69
CA THR A 604 12.10 26.04 -11.35
C THR A 604 11.69 27.44 -10.86
N SER A 605 10.75 27.47 -9.92
CA SER A 605 10.40 28.66 -9.14
C SER A 605 10.01 28.24 -7.72
N VAL A 606 10.36 29.03 -6.72
CA VAL A 606 9.77 28.90 -5.38
C VAL A 606 8.45 29.65 -5.40
N ALA A 607 7.37 29.03 -4.91
CA ALA A 607 6.12 29.71 -4.60
C ALA A 607 6.01 29.86 -3.07
N THR A 608 6.24 31.06 -2.58
CA THR A 608 6.07 31.42 -1.17
C THR A 608 4.59 31.75 -0.96
N VAL A 609 3.89 30.88 -0.24
CA VAL A 609 2.48 31.04 0.13
C VAL A 609 2.42 31.68 1.51
N THR A 610 1.97 32.94 1.58
CA THR A 610 1.73 33.65 2.84
C THR A 610 0.25 33.56 3.22
N VAL A 611 -0.04 33.10 4.44
CA VAL A 611 -1.40 33.02 4.98
C VAL A 611 -1.60 34.18 5.95
N GLY A 612 -2.50 35.11 5.62
CA GLY A 612 -2.74 36.30 6.43
C GLY A 612 -3.46 36.00 7.75
N GLY A 613 -3.14 36.73 8.82
CA GLY A 613 -3.71 36.55 10.18
C GLY A 613 -5.16 36.99 10.35
N THR A 614 -5.95 36.98 9.26
CA THR A 614 -7.41 37.09 9.26
C THR A 614 -8.07 35.92 8.51
N VAL A 615 -7.27 34.94 8.08
CA VAL A 615 -7.75 33.64 7.61
C VAL A 615 -8.23 32.88 8.86
N ALA A 616 -9.43 32.31 8.80
CA ALA A 616 -9.99 31.54 9.91
C ALA A 616 -9.32 30.16 9.98
N SER A 617 -9.35 29.54 11.15
CA SER A 617 -8.91 28.15 11.30
C SER A 617 -9.75 27.21 10.44
N GLY A 618 -9.09 26.30 9.72
CA GLY A 618 -9.73 25.35 8.79
C GLY A 618 -8.86 24.92 7.61
N ASN A 619 -9.41 24.03 6.79
CA ASN A 619 -8.73 23.47 5.63
C ASN A 619 -9.12 24.22 4.34
N TYR A 620 -8.12 24.58 3.56
CA TYR A 620 -8.23 25.33 2.31
C TYR A 620 -7.59 24.55 1.17
N SER A 621 -8.16 24.65 -0.03
CA SER A 621 -7.59 24.04 -1.24
C SER A 621 -7.65 25.02 -2.41
N PHE A 622 -6.57 25.14 -3.17
CA PHE A 622 -6.49 25.97 -4.38
C PHE A 622 -5.34 25.53 -5.28
N ASP A 623 -5.43 25.86 -6.57
CA ASP A 623 -4.41 25.45 -7.55
C ASP A 623 -3.35 26.54 -7.78
N ILE A 624 -2.11 26.10 -7.98
CA ILE A 624 -1.12 26.82 -8.77
C ILE A 624 -1.24 26.34 -10.22
N VAL A 625 -1.58 27.25 -11.13
CA VAL A 625 -1.77 26.97 -12.55
C VAL A 625 -0.63 27.59 -13.35
N GLY A 626 0.07 26.76 -14.12
CA GLY A 626 0.96 27.17 -15.19
C GLY A 626 0.22 27.29 -16.52
N SER A 627 0.44 28.39 -17.23
CA SER A 627 -0.17 28.66 -18.54
C SER A 627 0.87 29.02 -19.59
N ALA A 628 0.75 28.46 -20.79
CA ALA A 628 1.61 28.80 -21.93
C ALA A 628 0.83 28.84 -23.27
N ALA A 629 1.42 29.45 -24.28
CA ALA A 629 0.71 29.70 -25.54
C ALA A 629 0.63 28.45 -26.43
N GLY A 630 -0.58 28.00 -26.75
CA GLY A 630 -0.81 26.92 -27.72
C GLY A 630 -0.75 25.50 -27.14
N VAL A 631 -0.72 25.38 -25.82
CA VAL A 631 -0.86 24.15 -25.04
C VAL A 631 -1.89 24.38 -23.93
N ASP A 632 -2.47 23.31 -23.40
CA ASP A 632 -3.38 23.42 -22.26
C ASP A 632 -2.65 23.81 -20.96
N ASP A 633 -3.38 24.42 -20.04
CA ASP A 633 -2.88 24.79 -18.72
C ASP A 633 -2.56 23.53 -17.88
N ARG A 634 -1.62 23.66 -16.93
CA ARG A 634 -1.24 22.60 -15.99
C ARG A 634 -1.43 23.06 -14.56
N ALA A 635 -2.12 22.27 -13.73
CA ALA A 635 -2.43 22.59 -12.35
C ALA A 635 -1.60 21.77 -11.34
N LEU A 636 -1.32 22.37 -10.19
CA LEU A 636 -0.86 21.74 -8.95
C LEU A 636 -1.79 22.18 -7.83
N THR A 637 -2.61 21.28 -7.29
CA THR A 637 -3.47 21.56 -6.14
C THR A 637 -2.65 21.63 -4.86
N LEU A 638 -2.85 22.68 -4.05
CA LEU A 638 -2.27 22.84 -2.72
C LEU A 638 -3.35 22.77 -1.65
N ASN A 639 -3.16 21.90 -0.67
CA ASN A 639 -4.03 21.75 0.49
C ASN A 639 -3.38 22.36 1.74
N VAL A 640 -3.99 23.39 2.32
CA VAL A 640 -3.44 24.14 3.46
C VAL A 640 -4.37 24.05 4.65
N SER A 641 -3.91 23.46 5.75
CA SER A 641 -4.57 23.58 7.05
C SER A 641 -4.06 24.83 7.75
N ALA A 642 -4.93 25.79 8.02
CA ALA A 642 -4.60 27.00 8.76
C ALA A 642 -5.14 26.91 10.19
N ALA A 643 -4.34 27.34 11.16
CA ALA A 643 -4.73 27.48 12.55
C ALA A 643 -4.33 28.86 13.08
N ASP A 644 -5.17 29.53 13.87
CA ASP A 644 -4.90 30.84 14.50
C ASP A 644 -4.45 30.75 15.96
N ALA A 645 -4.54 29.56 16.56
CA ALA A 645 -4.01 29.23 17.87
C ALA A 645 -3.66 27.73 17.95
N ALA A 646 -2.94 27.34 19.01
CA ALA A 646 -2.86 25.93 19.41
C ALA A 646 -4.26 25.39 19.75
N PRO A 647 -4.52 24.08 19.63
CA PRO A 647 -5.85 23.53 19.84
C PRO A 647 -6.39 23.75 21.26
N GLY A 648 -7.71 23.62 21.40
CA GLY A 648 -8.40 23.61 22.69
C GLY A 648 -8.06 22.39 23.56
N VAL A 649 -8.86 22.17 24.59
CA VAL A 649 -8.70 21.06 25.53
C VAL A 649 -9.61 19.90 25.11
N PRO A 650 -9.11 18.66 24.90
CA PRO A 650 -9.96 17.51 24.62
C PRO A 650 -10.80 17.09 25.83
N THR A 651 -12.07 16.75 25.59
CA THR A 651 -12.95 16.12 26.59
C THR A 651 -12.78 14.61 26.54
N LEU A 652 -12.49 13.98 27.68
CA LEU A 652 -12.24 12.54 27.77
C LEU A 652 -13.55 11.76 27.96
N THR A 653 -13.82 10.76 27.12
CA THR A 653 -15.12 10.04 27.11
C THR A 653 -15.02 8.59 27.58
N SER A 654 -13.89 7.92 27.39
CA SER A 654 -13.69 6.55 27.89
C SER A 654 -12.20 6.21 28.09
N PRO A 655 -11.81 5.52 29.18
CA PRO A 655 -12.60 5.20 30.36
C PRO A 655 -13.10 6.47 31.10
N ALA A 656 -14.34 6.43 31.59
CA ALA A 656 -14.92 7.51 32.40
C ALA A 656 -14.12 7.71 33.70
N ASP A 657 -14.16 8.92 34.28
CA ASP A 657 -13.43 9.19 35.51
C ASP A 657 -13.94 8.33 36.68
N GLY A 658 -13.02 7.73 37.42
CA GLY A 658 -13.30 6.80 38.51
C GLY A 658 -13.72 5.39 38.06
N ALA A 659 -13.80 5.09 36.75
CA ALA A 659 -14.27 3.80 36.26
C ALA A 659 -13.48 2.62 36.85
N THR A 660 -14.16 1.65 37.44
CA THR A 660 -13.54 0.43 37.97
C THR A 660 -13.64 -0.72 36.98
N ASP A 661 -12.95 -1.82 37.30
CA ASP A 661 -13.03 -3.09 36.57
C ASP A 661 -12.72 -3.01 35.07
N GLN A 662 -11.87 -2.06 34.69
CA GLN A 662 -11.47 -1.83 33.30
C GLN A 662 -10.48 -2.89 32.80
N ALA A 663 -10.45 -3.12 31.48
CA ALA A 663 -9.48 -4.01 30.84
C ALA A 663 -8.03 -3.56 31.11
N ILE A 664 -7.10 -4.52 31.13
CA ILE A 664 -5.66 -4.24 31.30
C ILE A 664 -5.00 -3.65 30.05
N MET A 665 -5.64 -3.72 28.88
CA MET A 665 -5.25 -2.97 27.68
C MET A 665 -6.45 -2.14 27.22
N PRO A 666 -6.78 -1.05 27.94
CA PRO A 666 -7.97 -0.25 27.66
C PRO A 666 -7.83 0.50 26.33
N THR A 667 -8.98 0.77 25.70
CA THR A 667 -9.09 1.69 24.57
C THR A 667 -9.64 3.02 25.08
N PHE A 668 -8.82 4.05 24.92
CA PHE A 668 -9.10 5.43 25.29
C PHE A 668 -9.83 6.14 24.16
N ASN A 669 -10.83 6.96 24.49
CA ASN A 669 -11.60 7.76 23.54
C ASN A 669 -11.86 9.16 24.11
N TRP A 670 -11.90 10.16 23.24
CA TRP A 670 -12.14 11.56 23.57
C TRP A 670 -12.89 12.27 22.43
N ASP A 671 -13.33 13.50 22.67
CA ASP A 671 -14.00 14.31 21.65
C ASP A 671 -13.01 15.00 20.69
N SER A 672 -13.42 15.16 19.43
CA SER A 672 -12.64 15.90 18.45
C SER A 672 -12.68 17.40 18.74
N ILE A 673 -11.52 18.03 18.91
CA ILE A 673 -11.44 19.49 19.08
C ILE A 673 -11.14 20.19 17.76
N LEU A 674 -11.71 21.39 17.60
CA LEU A 674 -11.50 22.21 16.40
C LEU A 674 -10.03 22.61 16.27
N GLY A 675 -9.45 22.33 15.09
CA GLY A 675 -8.10 22.76 14.74
C GLY A 675 -6.96 21.86 15.24
N ALA A 676 -7.24 20.74 15.91
CA ALA A 676 -6.22 19.70 16.13
C ALA A 676 -6.03 18.84 14.87
N THR A 677 -4.78 18.54 14.52
CA THR A 677 -4.40 17.63 13.42
C THR A 677 -3.81 16.31 13.95
N SER A 678 -3.43 16.28 15.23
CA SER A 678 -3.06 15.06 15.97
C SER A 678 -3.33 15.23 17.47
N TYR A 679 -3.22 14.15 18.22
CA TYR A 679 -3.37 14.09 19.67
C TYR A 679 -2.24 13.29 20.31
N ASP A 680 -1.77 13.73 21.47
CA ASP A 680 -0.86 12.99 22.34
C ASP A 680 -1.58 12.56 23.63
N ILE A 681 -1.51 11.27 23.95
CA ILE A 681 -2.03 10.67 25.18
C ILE A 681 -0.89 10.32 26.14
N THR A 682 -1.10 10.55 27.44
CA THR A 682 -0.20 10.09 28.51
C THR A 682 -0.98 9.27 29.54
N ILE A 683 -0.40 8.15 29.98
CA ILE A 683 -0.96 7.26 31.01
C ILE A 683 0.08 7.10 32.15
N ALA A 684 -0.32 7.24 33.40
CA ALA A 684 0.55 7.19 34.58
C ALA A 684 -0.10 6.45 35.77
N THR A 685 0.70 6.04 36.76
CA THR A 685 0.21 5.46 38.03
C THR A 685 0.00 6.48 39.16
N ASP A 686 0.22 7.77 38.89
CA ASP A 686 -0.04 8.86 39.83
C ASP A 686 -0.63 10.09 39.11
N PRO A 687 -1.51 10.87 39.78
CA PRO A 687 -2.22 12.00 39.16
C PRO A 687 -1.30 13.19 38.86
N ASP A 688 -0.10 13.23 39.44
CA ASP A 688 0.92 14.25 39.16
C ASP A 688 1.77 13.90 37.91
N PHE A 689 1.48 12.77 37.23
CA PHE A 689 2.19 12.25 36.05
C PHE A 689 3.70 12.11 36.24
N THR A 690 4.14 11.79 37.47
CA THR A 690 5.56 11.58 37.78
C THR A 690 6.07 10.18 37.42
N SER A 691 5.15 9.20 37.34
CA SER A 691 5.38 7.78 37.02
C SER A 691 4.61 7.39 35.77
N ILE A 692 5.01 7.96 34.64
CA ILE A 692 4.45 7.65 33.31
C ILE A 692 4.68 6.17 32.99
N VAL A 693 3.61 5.51 32.59
CA VAL A 693 3.57 4.11 32.11
C VAL A 693 3.72 4.10 30.59
N GLU A 694 2.97 4.97 29.91
CA GLU A 694 2.88 5.01 28.45
C GLU A 694 2.61 6.43 27.95
N THR A 695 3.11 6.71 26.73
CA THR A 695 2.79 7.90 25.93
C THR A 695 2.57 7.46 24.50
N GLY A 696 1.51 7.95 23.86
CA GLY A 696 1.18 7.64 22.48
C GLY A 696 0.75 8.88 21.70
N SER A 697 0.77 8.78 20.37
CA SER A 697 0.33 9.84 19.46
C SER A 697 -0.61 9.23 18.40
N THR A 698 -1.67 9.94 18.02
CA THR A 698 -2.63 9.50 17.00
C THR A 698 -3.21 10.66 16.20
N GLY A 699 -3.64 10.40 14.97
CA GLY A 699 -4.40 11.35 14.14
C GLY A 699 -5.92 11.25 14.32
N THR A 700 -6.40 10.34 15.16
CA THR A 700 -7.82 10.10 15.45
C THR A 700 -8.14 10.41 16.92
N THR A 701 -9.40 10.29 17.32
CA THR A 701 -9.85 10.53 18.69
C THR A 701 -9.91 9.27 19.56
N SER A 702 -9.08 8.28 19.25
CA SER A 702 -9.06 6.98 19.91
C SER A 702 -7.65 6.38 19.95
N TYR A 703 -7.32 5.69 21.04
CA TYR A 703 -6.01 5.05 21.25
C TYR A 703 -6.13 3.80 22.13
N THR A 704 -5.64 2.65 21.69
CA THR A 704 -5.54 1.44 22.52
C THR A 704 -4.15 1.34 23.15
N SER A 705 -4.11 1.07 24.46
CA SER A 705 -2.89 0.87 25.24
C SER A 705 -1.97 -0.18 24.60
N ALA A 706 -0.75 0.20 24.22
CA ALA A 706 0.26 -0.70 23.68
C ALA A 706 0.96 -1.53 24.77
N VAL A 707 0.82 -1.13 26.04
CA VAL A 707 1.32 -1.85 27.22
C VAL A 707 0.15 -2.45 28.01
N ALA A 708 0.30 -3.72 28.39
CA ALA A 708 -0.58 -4.36 29.37
C ALA A 708 -0.34 -3.79 30.77
N LEU A 709 -1.36 -3.13 31.31
CA LEU A 709 -1.38 -2.53 32.63
C LEU A 709 -1.45 -3.61 33.73
N SER A 710 -0.88 -3.32 34.90
CA SER A 710 -1.05 -4.19 36.07
C SER A 710 -2.51 -4.20 36.53
N PRO A 711 -3.07 -5.36 36.93
CA PRO A 711 -4.46 -5.49 37.39
C PRO A 711 -4.70 -4.91 38.78
N GLU A 712 -5.97 -4.75 39.17
CA GLU A 712 -6.40 -4.15 40.45
C GLU A 712 -5.67 -2.84 40.80
N THR A 713 -5.21 -2.08 39.79
CA THR A 713 -4.35 -0.91 39.93
C THR A 713 -5.04 0.32 39.33
N SER A 714 -4.97 1.44 40.04
CA SER A 714 -5.47 2.72 39.55
C SER A 714 -4.46 3.41 38.64
N TYR A 715 -4.94 3.94 37.53
CA TYR A 715 -4.20 4.73 36.55
C TYR A 715 -4.87 6.08 36.33
N TYR A 716 -4.08 7.01 35.82
CA TYR A 716 -4.46 8.37 35.47
C TYR A 716 -4.07 8.62 34.02
N TRP A 717 -4.95 9.25 33.26
CA TRP A 717 -4.70 9.51 31.86
C TRP A 717 -5.20 10.89 31.43
N ARG A 718 -4.57 11.43 30.38
CA ARG A 718 -4.86 12.75 29.83
C ARG A 718 -4.45 12.82 28.36
N VAL A 719 -5.08 13.71 27.61
CA VAL A 719 -4.84 13.92 26.18
C VAL A 719 -4.62 15.40 25.90
N SER A 720 -3.68 15.73 25.02
CA SER A 720 -3.54 17.07 24.42
C SER A 720 -3.71 16.96 22.91
N GLY A 721 -4.25 18.00 22.27
CA GLY A 721 -4.33 18.07 20.80
C GLY A 721 -3.31 19.04 20.24
N ASN A 722 -2.71 18.72 19.09
CA ASN A 722 -1.58 19.45 18.51
C ASN A 722 -1.90 19.96 17.10
N ASN A 723 -1.28 21.08 16.70
CA ASN A 723 -1.28 21.59 15.33
C ASN A 723 -0.03 22.45 15.05
N ALA A 724 0.06 23.08 13.87
CA ALA A 724 1.18 23.96 13.50
C ALA A 724 1.43 25.19 14.42
N CYS A 725 0.47 25.63 15.23
CA CYS A 725 0.70 26.65 16.26
C CYS A 725 1.34 26.12 17.55
N GLY A 726 1.42 24.79 17.69
CA GLY A 726 2.03 24.08 18.82
C GLY A 726 1.05 23.18 19.55
N ASP A 727 1.55 22.63 20.65
CA ASP A 727 0.84 21.68 21.49
C ASP A 727 -0.26 22.42 22.30
N GLY A 728 -1.46 21.87 22.31
CA GLY A 728 -2.58 22.35 23.12
C GLY A 728 -2.36 22.09 24.61
N ALA A 729 -3.30 22.55 25.44
CA ALA A 729 -3.27 22.19 26.86
C ALA A 729 -3.73 20.73 27.05
N ASP A 730 -3.14 20.06 28.05
CA ASP A 730 -3.63 18.75 28.50
C ASP A 730 -5.10 18.83 28.96
N SER A 731 -5.86 17.77 28.71
CA SER A 731 -7.19 17.54 29.26
C SER A 731 -7.21 17.58 30.79
N THR A 732 -8.42 17.67 31.34
CA THR A 732 -8.67 17.18 32.70
C THR A 732 -8.17 15.73 32.82
N VAL A 733 -7.71 15.37 34.01
CA VAL A 733 -7.14 14.05 34.28
C VAL A 733 -8.28 13.12 34.69
N ASN A 734 -8.61 12.15 33.83
CA ASN A 734 -9.47 11.05 34.23
C ASN A 734 -8.63 9.96 34.92
N SER A 735 -9.25 9.29 35.87
CA SER A 735 -8.73 8.13 36.57
C SER A 735 -9.55 6.89 36.24
N PHE A 736 -8.94 5.72 36.31
CA PHE A 736 -9.66 4.44 36.26
C PHE A 736 -8.91 3.37 37.04
N THR A 737 -9.55 2.26 37.34
CA THR A 737 -8.92 1.09 38.00
C THR A 737 -9.16 -0.14 37.15
N THR A 738 -8.07 -0.83 36.80
CA THR A 738 -8.13 -2.11 36.06
C THR A 738 -8.77 -3.20 36.92
N GLY A 739 -9.53 -4.10 36.32
CA GLY A 739 -10.22 -5.18 37.01
C GLY A 739 -9.32 -6.27 37.61
N ALA A 740 -9.98 -7.17 38.35
CA ALA A 740 -9.35 -8.36 38.90
C ALA A 740 -9.10 -9.40 37.81
N ILE A 741 -7.88 -9.91 37.73
CA ILE A 741 -7.56 -11.10 36.91
C ILE A 741 -7.74 -12.33 37.79
N ILE A 742 -8.66 -13.21 37.39
CA ILE A 742 -9.07 -14.36 38.19
C ILE A 742 -8.53 -15.64 37.56
N CYS A 743 -7.37 -16.10 38.04
CA CYS A 743 -6.60 -17.21 37.44
C CYS A 743 -6.78 -18.57 38.14
N THR A 744 -6.54 -19.63 37.36
CA THR A 744 -6.18 -20.97 37.85
C THR A 744 -4.99 -21.50 37.05
N ALA A 745 -4.03 -22.12 37.74
CA ALA A 745 -2.80 -22.67 37.15
C ALA A 745 -2.72 -24.19 37.40
N PRO A 746 -3.50 -25.00 36.65
CA PRO A 746 -3.70 -26.41 36.98
C PRO A 746 -2.50 -27.29 36.62
N GLY A 747 -1.62 -26.85 35.70
CA GLY A 747 -0.57 -27.70 35.13
C GLY A 747 -1.14 -28.96 34.48
N LEU A 748 -2.30 -28.83 33.83
CA LEU A 748 -3.09 -29.93 33.33
C LEU A 748 -2.52 -30.43 32.00
N GLY A 749 -2.07 -31.69 31.97
CA GLY A 749 -1.51 -32.29 30.76
C GLY A 749 -2.54 -32.40 29.63
N ILE A 750 -2.24 -31.77 28.49
CA ILE A 750 -2.99 -31.90 27.23
C ILE A 750 -2.52 -33.19 26.56
N VAL A 751 -3.47 -34.04 26.14
CA VAL A 751 -3.21 -35.42 25.68
C VAL A 751 -3.99 -35.76 24.40
N ASP A 752 -3.36 -36.52 23.51
CA ASP A 752 -3.83 -36.81 22.15
C ASP A 752 -5.30 -37.24 22.07
N ASN A 753 -6.08 -36.60 21.20
CA ASN A 753 -7.48 -36.96 20.87
C ASN A 753 -8.43 -36.99 22.09
N VAL A 754 -8.15 -36.23 23.14
CA VAL A 754 -8.94 -36.19 24.37
C VAL A 754 -9.11 -34.76 24.85
N THR A 755 -10.37 -34.36 25.07
CA THR A 755 -10.68 -33.14 25.81
C THR A 755 -10.37 -33.34 27.29
N VAL A 756 -9.52 -32.49 27.84
CA VAL A 756 -9.26 -32.32 29.27
C VAL A 756 -9.86 -30.99 29.74
N SER A 757 -10.21 -30.88 31.01
CA SER A 757 -10.92 -29.70 31.53
C SER A 757 -10.36 -29.29 32.89
N ASP A 758 -10.28 -27.99 33.13
CA ASP A 758 -10.08 -27.41 34.48
C ASP A 758 -11.26 -26.52 34.86
N SER A 759 -11.58 -26.44 36.15
CA SER A 759 -12.77 -25.74 36.66
C SER A 759 -12.41 -24.72 37.75
N LEU A 760 -12.89 -23.50 37.56
CA LEU A 760 -12.68 -22.33 38.41
C LEU A 760 -14.03 -21.90 39.05
N PRO A 761 -14.31 -22.28 40.31
CA PRO A 761 -15.52 -21.89 41.01
C PRO A 761 -15.38 -20.49 41.62
N LEU A 762 -16.24 -19.56 41.20
CA LEU A 762 -16.23 -18.16 41.62
C LEU A 762 -17.43 -17.79 42.50
N ALA A 763 -17.22 -16.82 43.39
CA ALA A 763 -18.30 -16.20 44.14
C ALA A 763 -18.98 -15.13 43.27
N ASP A 764 -20.29 -14.98 43.42
CA ASP A 764 -21.05 -13.91 42.76
C ASP A 764 -20.67 -12.55 43.36
N THR A 765 -20.02 -11.73 42.55
CA THR A 765 -19.62 -10.35 42.89
C THR A 765 -20.28 -9.30 42.00
N GLY A 766 -21.08 -9.69 41.01
CA GLY A 766 -21.66 -8.77 40.04
C GLY A 766 -22.13 -9.44 38.74
N VAL A 767 -22.66 -8.61 37.86
CA VAL A 767 -23.07 -8.98 36.50
C VAL A 767 -21.94 -8.60 35.54
N ILE A 768 -21.65 -9.47 34.57
CA ILE A 768 -20.66 -9.23 33.51
C ILE A 768 -21.20 -8.19 32.53
N ASP A 769 -20.43 -7.14 32.29
CA ASP A 769 -20.63 -6.21 31.17
C ASP A 769 -19.89 -6.75 29.92
N SER A 770 -18.59 -6.99 30.08
CA SER A 770 -17.75 -7.63 29.07
C SER A 770 -16.71 -8.56 29.71
N LEU A 771 -16.15 -9.47 28.93
CA LEU A 771 -15.23 -10.50 29.40
C LEU A 771 -14.06 -10.67 28.41
N ALA A 772 -12.84 -10.68 28.93
CA ALA A 772 -11.65 -11.18 28.23
C ALA A 772 -11.10 -12.42 28.97
N VAL A 773 -10.31 -13.25 28.27
CA VAL A 773 -9.78 -14.52 28.80
C VAL A 773 -8.32 -14.67 28.42
N THR A 774 -7.41 -14.81 29.38
CA THR A 774 -6.01 -15.14 29.07
C THR A 774 -5.75 -16.64 29.19
N VAL A 775 -4.94 -17.20 28.28
CA VAL A 775 -4.53 -18.62 28.32
C VAL A 775 -3.02 -18.73 28.06
N ASP A 776 -2.31 -19.37 28.99
CA ASP A 776 -0.95 -19.90 28.84
C ASP A 776 -1.03 -21.42 28.77
N ALA A 777 -0.64 -21.99 27.62
CA ALA A 777 -0.52 -23.42 27.45
C ALA A 777 0.66 -23.77 26.55
N SER A 778 1.51 -24.67 27.02
CA SER A 778 2.58 -25.24 26.21
C SER A 778 2.04 -26.38 25.35
N HIS A 779 2.30 -26.36 24.04
CA HIS A 779 1.90 -27.42 23.10
C HIS A 779 2.88 -27.41 21.91
N THR A 780 3.30 -28.58 21.42
CA THR A 780 4.29 -28.67 20.31
C THR A 780 3.68 -28.55 18.91
N TRP A 781 2.36 -28.35 18.84
CA TRP A 781 1.62 -28.09 17.60
C TRP A 781 0.29 -27.40 17.94
N VAL A 782 0.22 -26.07 17.91
CA VAL A 782 -1.00 -25.35 18.38
C VAL A 782 -2.19 -25.55 17.44
N GLY A 783 -1.95 -25.88 16.17
CA GLY A 783 -2.94 -26.19 15.15
C GLY A 783 -3.80 -27.43 15.36
N ASP A 784 -3.59 -28.16 16.44
CA ASP A 784 -4.45 -29.26 16.86
C ASP A 784 -5.29 -28.93 18.10
N VAL A 785 -5.03 -27.81 18.76
CA VAL A 785 -5.69 -27.41 20.01
C VAL A 785 -7.01 -26.68 19.73
N THR A 786 -8.07 -27.14 20.39
CA THR A 786 -9.36 -26.44 20.52
C THR A 786 -9.52 -26.01 21.98
N LEU A 787 -9.95 -24.76 22.21
CA LEU A 787 -10.25 -24.19 23.52
C LEU A 787 -11.72 -23.77 23.58
N THR A 788 -12.44 -24.16 24.63
CA THR A 788 -13.83 -23.76 24.84
C THR A 788 -14.05 -23.35 26.28
N LEU A 789 -14.47 -22.10 26.51
CA LEU A 789 -14.87 -21.62 27.82
C LEU A 789 -16.36 -21.89 28.04
N VAL A 790 -16.72 -22.39 29.22
CA VAL A 790 -18.09 -22.74 29.59
C VAL A 790 -18.42 -22.18 30.98
N HIS A 791 -19.56 -21.50 31.11
CA HIS A 791 -20.15 -21.19 32.39
C HIS A 791 -21.17 -22.28 32.74
N GLU A 792 -20.86 -23.15 33.70
CA GLU A 792 -21.61 -24.40 33.93
C GLU A 792 -23.04 -24.18 34.45
N ASP A 793 -23.26 -23.08 35.18
CA ASP A 793 -24.53 -22.81 35.87
C ASP A 793 -25.59 -22.23 34.92
N THR A 794 -25.20 -21.45 33.91
CA THR A 794 -26.08 -20.96 32.82
C THR A 794 -26.10 -21.91 31.62
N GLY A 795 -24.99 -22.63 31.39
CA GLY A 795 -24.78 -23.50 30.22
C GLY A 795 -24.24 -22.77 28.99
N THR A 796 -23.90 -21.49 29.12
CA THR A 796 -23.31 -20.67 28.05
C THR A 796 -21.87 -21.12 27.77
N SER A 797 -21.49 -21.16 26.48
CA SER A 797 -20.30 -21.84 26.00
C SER A 797 -19.76 -21.15 24.75
N VAL A 798 -18.50 -20.71 24.80
CA VAL A 798 -17.82 -19.98 23.73
C VAL A 798 -16.56 -20.74 23.31
N GLU A 799 -16.42 -21.03 22.02
CA GLU A 799 -15.20 -21.58 21.43
C GLU A 799 -14.19 -20.43 21.28
N LEU A 800 -13.11 -20.45 22.05
CA LEU A 800 -12.10 -19.39 22.02
C LEU A 800 -11.24 -19.51 20.76
N MET A 801 -10.82 -20.73 20.43
CA MET A 801 -10.14 -21.09 19.18
C MET A 801 -10.34 -22.58 18.85
N ASN A 802 -10.20 -22.96 17.59
CA ASN A 802 -10.37 -24.33 17.11
C ASN A 802 -9.40 -24.63 15.98
N ARG A 803 -8.19 -25.06 16.35
CA ARG A 803 -7.12 -25.45 15.42
C ARG A 803 -6.63 -24.27 14.55
N PRO A 804 -6.23 -23.16 15.19
CA PRO A 804 -5.90 -21.90 14.51
C PRO A 804 -4.70 -22.06 13.57
N GLY A 805 -4.56 -21.13 12.62
CA GLY A 805 -3.39 -21.03 11.72
C GLY A 805 -3.55 -21.66 10.34
N THR A 806 -4.77 -22.03 9.93
CA THR A 806 -5.29 -21.98 8.55
C THR A 806 -6.66 -22.65 8.47
N THR A 807 -7.71 -21.87 8.28
CA THR A 807 -9.07 -22.40 8.13
C THR A 807 -9.18 -23.38 6.95
N GLY A 808 -9.61 -24.61 7.22
CA GLY A 808 -9.99 -25.60 6.21
C GLY A 808 -8.91 -26.61 5.76
N THR A 809 -7.67 -26.54 6.26
CA THR A 809 -6.60 -27.50 5.90
C THR A 809 -6.63 -28.79 6.75
N GLY A 810 -7.13 -28.69 7.99
CA GLY A 810 -7.17 -29.79 8.95
C GLY A 810 -5.84 -30.07 9.66
N PHE A 811 -4.86 -29.16 9.58
CA PHE A 811 -3.54 -29.30 10.23
C PHE A 811 -3.04 -28.04 10.97
N GLY A 812 -3.69 -26.87 10.82
CA GLY A 812 -3.46 -25.65 11.62
C GLY A 812 -2.00 -25.16 11.73
N CYS A 813 -1.74 -24.38 12.79
CA CYS A 813 -0.46 -23.78 13.12
C CYS A 813 0.56 -24.81 13.64
N GLN A 814 1.76 -24.81 13.04
CA GLN A 814 2.81 -25.82 13.30
C GLN A 814 3.80 -25.41 14.40
N GLU A 815 3.64 -24.20 14.95
CA GLU A 815 4.55 -23.63 15.95
C GLU A 815 4.05 -23.92 17.37
N ASN A 816 4.94 -23.70 18.35
CA ASN A 816 4.67 -24.07 19.74
C ASN A 816 4.02 -22.96 20.55
N ASP A 817 3.28 -23.40 21.56
CA ASP A 817 2.83 -22.65 22.73
C ASP A 817 1.79 -21.53 22.46
N ILE A 818 0.90 -21.34 23.43
CA ILE A 818 -0.16 -20.32 23.46
C ILE A 818 0.13 -19.43 24.67
N ALA A 819 0.13 -18.11 24.47
CA ALA A 819 0.21 -17.12 25.54
C ALA A 819 -0.54 -15.86 25.09
N ALA A 820 -1.88 -15.94 25.07
CA ALA A 820 -2.77 -14.99 24.42
C ALA A 820 -3.89 -14.49 25.33
N GLU A 821 -4.38 -13.28 25.05
CA GLU A 821 -5.64 -12.74 25.56
C GLU A 821 -6.71 -12.84 24.47
N PHE A 822 -7.80 -13.54 24.74
CA PHE A 822 -9.00 -13.58 23.92
C PHE A 822 -9.91 -12.42 24.31
N ASN A 823 -10.21 -11.54 23.36
CA ASN A 823 -10.97 -10.31 23.58
C ASN A 823 -11.74 -9.91 22.31
N ASP A 824 -13.05 -9.75 22.43
CA ASP A 824 -13.96 -9.45 21.31
C ASP A 824 -13.67 -8.11 20.61
N THR A 825 -12.92 -7.19 21.25
CA THR A 825 -12.55 -5.90 20.66
C THR A 825 -11.30 -5.97 19.78
N SER A 826 -10.54 -7.07 19.79
CA SER A 826 -9.36 -7.22 18.93
C SER A 826 -9.77 -7.41 17.47
N SER A 827 -9.02 -6.83 16.52
CA SER A 827 -9.17 -7.10 15.09
C SER A 827 -8.36 -8.33 14.61
N VAL A 828 -7.57 -8.94 15.50
CA VAL A 828 -6.63 -10.03 15.18
C VAL A 828 -7.33 -11.38 15.36
N ILE A 829 -7.97 -11.91 14.32
CA ILE A 829 -8.78 -13.13 14.40
C ILE A 829 -7.90 -14.36 14.68
N VAL A 830 -8.08 -15.01 15.84
CA VAL A 830 -7.19 -16.10 16.29
C VAL A 830 -7.02 -17.25 15.30
N GLU A 831 -8.08 -17.58 14.54
CA GLU A 831 -8.05 -18.65 13.54
C GLU A 831 -7.10 -18.41 12.37
N ASN A 832 -6.70 -17.15 12.15
CA ASN A 832 -5.73 -16.75 11.14
C ASN A 832 -4.30 -16.66 11.68
N GLU A 833 -4.11 -16.73 13.01
CA GLU A 833 -2.82 -16.50 13.64
C GLU A 833 -1.93 -17.75 13.66
N CYS A 834 -0.65 -17.53 13.39
CA CYS A 834 0.42 -18.52 13.59
C CYS A 834 1.78 -17.81 13.55
N SER A 835 2.24 -17.32 14.69
CA SER A 835 3.55 -16.68 14.84
C SER A 835 4.68 -17.67 14.52
N THR A 836 5.62 -17.24 13.67
CA THR A 836 6.83 -18.03 13.29
C THR A 836 7.84 -18.26 14.43
N THR A 837 7.54 -17.78 15.64
CA THR A 837 8.33 -18.02 16.86
C THR A 837 7.40 -18.14 18.06
N PRO A 838 7.59 -19.11 18.97
CA PRO A 838 6.76 -19.26 20.16
C PRO A 838 6.66 -17.98 21.02
N PRO A 839 5.48 -17.63 21.54
CA PRO A 839 4.21 -18.37 21.41
C PRO A 839 3.63 -18.26 19.99
N ALA A 840 3.11 -19.37 19.48
CA ALA A 840 2.46 -19.48 18.18
C ALA A 840 1.17 -18.65 18.09
N ILE A 841 0.43 -18.58 19.20
CA ILE A 841 -0.71 -17.68 19.39
C ILE A 841 -0.40 -16.80 20.61
N GLY A 842 -0.35 -15.48 20.43
CA GLY A 842 -0.03 -14.54 21.50
C GLY A 842 -0.41 -13.10 21.19
N GLY A 843 -0.37 -12.24 22.21
CA GLY A 843 -0.98 -10.91 22.14
C GLY A 843 -2.50 -10.97 22.35
N ILE A 844 -3.22 -9.92 21.93
CA ILE A 844 -4.69 -9.87 22.00
C ILE A 844 -5.29 -10.38 20.69
N VAL A 845 -6.10 -11.42 20.76
CA VAL A 845 -6.77 -12.03 19.61
C VAL A 845 -8.29 -12.02 19.76
N ASN A 846 -9.01 -11.86 18.66
CA ASN A 846 -10.46 -12.04 18.60
C ASN A 846 -10.75 -13.54 18.71
N PRO A 847 -11.57 -13.98 19.69
CA PRO A 847 -11.97 -15.37 19.80
C PRO A 847 -12.85 -15.81 18.63
N GLN A 848 -12.93 -17.11 18.38
CA GLN A 848 -13.70 -17.66 17.27
C GLN A 848 -15.22 -17.54 17.47
N GLY A 849 -15.69 -17.68 18.71
CA GLY A 849 -17.02 -17.24 19.16
C GLY A 849 -16.92 -15.98 20.01
N THR A 850 -18.03 -15.28 20.24
CA THR A 850 -18.06 -14.00 20.98
C THR A 850 -18.12 -14.22 22.50
N LEU A 851 -17.20 -13.62 23.25
CA LEU A 851 -17.26 -13.56 24.71
C LEU A 851 -18.40 -12.68 25.22
N GLY A 852 -18.93 -11.79 24.37
CA GLY A 852 -20.18 -11.06 24.60
C GLY A 852 -21.41 -11.95 24.83
N ASP A 853 -21.37 -13.24 24.48
CA ASP A 853 -22.43 -14.21 24.87
C ASP A 853 -22.56 -14.37 26.40
N PHE A 854 -21.54 -14.01 27.19
CA PHE A 854 -21.60 -13.99 28.66
C PHE A 854 -22.08 -12.66 29.25
N ALA A 855 -22.30 -11.61 28.44
CA ALA A 855 -22.75 -10.31 28.92
C ALA A 855 -24.16 -10.39 29.52
N GLY A 856 -24.36 -9.76 30.68
CA GLY A 856 -25.59 -9.86 31.46
C GLY A 856 -25.72 -11.12 32.35
N GLU A 857 -24.77 -12.07 32.29
CA GLU A 857 -24.68 -13.17 33.25
C GLU A 857 -24.01 -12.72 34.57
N SER A 858 -24.23 -13.47 35.65
CA SER A 858 -23.42 -13.30 36.87
C SER A 858 -22.02 -13.88 36.64
N ILE A 859 -20.99 -13.22 37.16
CA ILE A 859 -19.62 -13.77 37.21
C ILE A 859 -19.51 -14.96 38.18
N GLY A 860 -20.46 -15.09 39.11
CA GLY A 860 -20.53 -16.17 40.09
C GLY A 860 -21.12 -17.45 39.53
N GLY A 861 -20.41 -18.55 39.78
CA GLY A 861 -20.76 -19.88 39.28
C GLY A 861 -19.51 -20.73 39.10
N THR A 862 -19.62 -21.85 38.39
CA THR A 862 -18.43 -22.63 38.00
C THR A 862 -18.09 -22.36 36.55
N TRP A 863 -16.90 -21.79 36.32
CA TRP A 863 -16.32 -21.65 34.98
C TRP A 863 -15.47 -22.86 34.66
N ARG A 864 -15.47 -23.33 33.42
CA ARG A 864 -14.68 -24.46 32.96
C ARG A 864 -14.01 -24.13 31.63
N LEU A 865 -12.70 -24.34 31.53
CA LEU A 865 -11.98 -24.31 30.26
C LEU A 865 -11.77 -25.75 29.79
N ASP A 866 -12.38 -26.10 28.67
CA ASP A 866 -12.17 -27.36 27.96
C ASP A 866 -11.04 -27.18 26.93
N VAL A 867 -10.05 -28.06 26.97
CA VAL A 867 -8.88 -28.06 26.07
C VAL A 867 -8.81 -29.43 25.39
N SER A 868 -8.84 -29.45 24.06
CA SER A 868 -8.81 -30.68 23.27
C SER A 868 -7.67 -30.66 22.26
N ASP A 869 -6.78 -31.65 22.30
CA ASP A 869 -5.93 -31.97 21.16
C ASP A 869 -6.74 -32.83 20.18
N SER A 870 -6.94 -32.31 18.97
CA SER A 870 -7.73 -32.91 17.88
C SER A 870 -6.90 -33.69 16.86
N ALA A 871 -5.63 -33.96 17.15
CA ALA A 871 -4.80 -34.92 16.44
C ALA A 871 -4.02 -35.78 17.45
N GLY A 872 -2.90 -36.38 17.02
CA GLY A 872 -2.05 -37.17 17.89
C GLY A 872 -0.64 -37.33 17.33
N GLY A 873 0.34 -37.36 18.22
CA GLY A 873 1.76 -37.15 17.92
C GLY A 873 2.39 -36.08 18.79
N ASP A 874 1.58 -35.14 19.28
CA ASP A 874 1.95 -33.96 20.06
C ASP A 874 1.20 -33.98 21.40
N THR A 875 1.76 -33.32 22.41
CA THR A 875 1.16 -33.21 23.75
C THR A 875 1.58 -31.90 24.38
N GLY A 876 0.89 -31.50 25.45
CA GLY A 876 1.16 -30.22 26.08
C GLY A 876 0.76 -30.14 27.54
N THR A 877 0.62 -28.91 28.03
CA THR A 877 0.18 -28.59 29.39
C THR A 877 -0.53 -27.24 29.37
N LEU A 878 -1.78 -27.20 29.84
CA LEU A 878 -2.45 -25.98 30.23
C LEU A 878 -1.76 -25.48 31.51
N ASN A 879 -0.97 -24.43 31.38
CA ASN A 879 -0.14 -23.89 32.45
C ASN A 879 -1.00 -23.01 33.36
N GLU A 880 -1.70 -22.04 32.77
CA GLU A 880 -2.59 -21.08 33.44
C GLU A 880 -3.70 -20.61 32.50
N TRP A 881 -4.88 -20.32 33.05
CA TRP A 881 -5.88 -19.50 32.37
C TRP A 881 -6.58 -18.59 33.38
N CYS A 882 -7.04 -17.44 32.90
CA CYS A 882 -7.68 -16.43 33.76
C CYS A 882 -8.89 -15.79 33.07
N LEU A 883 -9.87 -15.39 33.88
CA LEU A 883 -10.95 -14.51 33.48
C LEU A 883 -10.61 -13.06 33.82
N LEU A 884 -10.92 -12.15 32.91
CA LEU A 884 -10.79 -10.70 33.06
C LEU A 884 -12.17 -10.07 32.84
N PRO A 885 -13.08 -10.16 33.84
CA PRO A 885 -14.41 -9.59 33.73
C PRO A 885 -14.38 -8.09 33.98
N ALA A 886 -14.98 -7.32 33.07
CA ALA A 886 -15.54 -6.03 33.41
C ALA A 886 -16.95 -6.26 33.97
N LEU A 887 -17.20 -5.79 35.19
CA LEU A 887 -18.52 -5.93 35.82
C LEU A 887 -19.34 -4.66 35.55
N VAL A 888 -20.66 -4.81 35.45
CA VAL A 888 -21.59 -3.68 35.35
C VAL A 888 -21.45 -2.83 36.61
N VAL A 889 -20.76 -1.70 36.49
CA VAL A 889 -20.74 -0.64 37.50
C VAL A 889 -22.14 -0.02 37.49
N THR A 890 -22.84 -0.10 38.62
CA THR A 890 -24.11 0.62 38.76
C THR A 890 -23.81 2.09 38.97
N ASP A 891 -23.71 2.84 37.87
CA ASP A 891 -23.72 4.29 37.91
C ASP A 891 -25.09 4.73 38.50
N PRO A 892 -25.10 5.50 39.61
CA PRO A 892 -26.34 6.08 40.11
C PRO A 892 -26.97 7.03 39.08
N ASP A 893 -28.27 7.26 39.26
CA ASP A 893 -29.05 8.33 38.65
C ASP A 893 -29.68 9.04 39.86
N SER A 894 -29.03 10.14 40.29
CA SER A 894 -29.24 10.77 41.59
C SER A 894 -30.50 11.63 41.63
N ASP A 895 -30.96 12.16 40.51
CA ASP A 895 -32.17 12.99 40.41
C ASP A 895 -33.37 12.30 39.72
N GLY A 896 -33.14 11.23 38.97
CA GLY A 896 -34.15 10.34 38.41
C GLY A 896 -34.62 10.71 36.99
N ASP A 897 -33.81 11.40 36.19
CA ASP A 897 -34.19 11.88 34.86
C ASP A 897 -33.97 10.87 33.72
N GLY A 898 -33.13 9.86 33.93
CA GLY A 898 -32.78 8.81 32.96
C GLY A 898 -31.39 8.95 32.30
N VAL A 899 -30.63 9.98 32.66
CA VAL A 899 -29.17 10.09 32.52
C VAL A 899 -28.53 9.55 33.81
N THR A 900 -27.25 9.19 33.77
CA THR A 900 -26.55 8.63 34.94
C THR A 900 -25.42 9.56 35.38
N ASP A 901 -25.14 9.59 36.69
CA ASP A 901 -24.32 10.60 37.36
C ASP A 901 -22.95 10.86 36.71
N SER A 902 -22.34 9.86 36.06
CA SER A 902 -21.03 10.00 35.39
C SER A 902 -21.06 10.74 34.04
N VAL A 903 -22.23 10.90 33.44
CA VAL A 903 -22.47 11.61 32.17
C VAL A 903 -23.53 12.71 32.30
N ASP A 904 -24.00 12.98 33.51
CA ASP A 904 -25.01 13.97 33.83
C ASP A 904 -24.37 15.34 34.18
N ASN A 905 -24.53 16.32 33.29
CA ASN A 905 -24.08 17.69 33.48
C ASN A 905 -24.87 18.50 34.52
N CYS A 906 -25.92 17.91 35.12
CA CYS A 906 -26.64 18.46 36.26
C CYS A 906 -27.02 17.41 37.33
N THR A 907 -26.09 16.54 37.76
CA THR A 907 -26.21 15.42 38.76
C THR A 907 -27.18 15.51 39.97
N ASP A 908 -27.66 16.71 40.35
CA ASP A 908 -28.64 16.93 41.43
C ASP A 908 -30.00 17.49 40.91
N VAL A 909 -30.17 17.69 39.59
CA VAL A 909 -31.18 18.54 38.93
C VAL A 909 -31.55 18.02 37.52
N ALA A 910 -32.62 17.23 37.48
CA ALA A 910 -33.12 16.53 36.30
C ALA A 910 -33.19 17.37 35.01
N ASN A 911 -32.40 16.98 34.00
CA ASN A 911 -32.35 17.53 32.65
C ASN A 911 -32.00 16.45 31.60
N ALA A 912 -32.98 15.59 31.29
CA ALA A 912 -32.79 14.44 30.40
C ALA A 912 -32.42 14.78 28.93
N ASP A 913 -32.28 16.06 28.62
CA ASP A 913 -31.81 16.62 27.35
C ASP A 913 -30.34 17.07 27.37
N GLN A 914 -29.73 17.17 28.57
CA GLN A 914 -28.35 17.54 28.83
C GLN A 914 -27.93 18.87 28.17
N ARG A 915 -28.85 19.84 28.03
CA ARG A 915 -28.57 21.14 27.37
C ARG A 915 -27.50 21.93 28.13
N ASP A 916 -26.35 22.15 27.49
CA ASP A 916 -25.25 23.03 27.87
C ASP A 916 -24.96 23.96 26.68
N SER A 917 -25.34 25.24 26.79
CA SER A 917 -25.25 26.22 25.68
C SER A 917 -23.98 27.08 25.72
N ASN A 918 -23.26 27.10 26.83
CA ASN A 918 -21.99 27.82 27.04
C ASN A 918 -20.76 26.90 26.88
N GLY A 919 -20.96 25.59 26.87
CA GLY A 919 -19.93 24.56 26.67
C GLY A 919 -18.96 24.42 27.84
N ASP A 920 -19.43 24.67 29.07
CA ASP A 920 -18.59 24.65 30.27
C ASP A 920 -18.64 23.31 31.05
N GLY A 921 -19.51 22.39 30.62
CA GLY A 921 -19.71 21.08 31.24
C GLY A 921 -20.80 21.04 32.31
N PHE A 922 -21.56 22.13 32.53
CA PHE A 922 -22.69 22.19 33.43
C PHE A 922 -23.97 22.59 32.69
N GLY A 923 -25.07 21.87 32.95
CA GLY A 923 -26.31 22.08 32.19
C GLY A 923 -27.03 23.39 32.54
N ASN A 924 -27.71 23.96 31.55
CA ASN A 924 -28.41 25.24 31.59
C ASN A 924 -29.44 25.42 32.72
N VAL A 925 -29.86 24.33 33.37
CA VAL A 925 -30.85 24.35 34.47
C VAL A 925 -30.22 24.31 35.86
N CYS A 926 -28.97 23.85 36.00
CA CYS A 926 -28.22 23.84 37.26
C CYS A 926 -27.17 24.95 37.32
N ASP A 927 -26.73 25.48 36.18
CA ASP A 927 -25.87 26.65 36.08
C ASP A 927 -26.55 27.78 35.27
N PHE A 928 -26.36 29.03 35.71
CA PHE A 928 -27.02 30.22 35.15
C PHE A 928 -26.03 31.30 34.67
N ASP A 929 -24.72 31.04 34.63
CA ASP A 929 -23.66 31.95 34.17
C ASP A 929 -23.31 31.69 32.70
N TYR A 930 -24.30 31.86 31.82
CA TYR A 930 -24.20 31.56 30.39
C TYR A 930 -23.10 32.34 29.63
N ASP A 931 -22.48 33.36 30.24
CA ASP A 931 -21.34 34.08 29.67
C ASP A 931 -19.97 33.76 30.33
N ASN A 932 -19.95 32.80 31.27
CA ASN A 932 -18.81 32.31 32.03
C ASN A 932 -18.01 33.44 32.73
N ASN A 933 -18.68 34.50 33.22
CA ASN A 933 -18.04 35.61 33.92
C ASN A 933 -17.86 35.38 35.44
N CYS A 934 -18.34 34.25 35.96
CA CYS A 934 -18.44 33.88 37.37
C CYS A 934 -19.47 34.67 38.19
N VAL A 935 -20.46 35.32 37.55
CA VAL A 935 -21.51 36.08 38.24
C VAL A 935 -22.82 36.06 37.45
N VAL A 936 -23.84 35.40 38.01
CA VAL A 936 -25.20 35.41 37.45
C VAL A 936 -25.81 36.80 37.57
N GLN A 937 -25.98 37.48 36.44
CA GLN A 937 -26.43 38.86 36.35
C GLN A 937 -27.31 39.11 35.11
N PHE A 938 -27.54 40.37 34.74
CA PHE A 938 -28.43 40.70 33.62
C PHE A 938 -27.81 40.46 32.23
N THR A 939 -26.51 40.13 32.13
CA THR A 939 -25.86 39.81 30.85
C THR A 939 -26.12 38.38 30.43
N ASP A 940 -26.26 37.46 31.38
CA ASP A 940 -26.55 36.04 31.16
C ASP A 940 -27.93 35.88 30.51
N ILE A 941 -28.96 36.56 31.04
CA ILE A 941 -30.29 36.66 30.39
C ILE A 941 -30.21 37.33 29.00
N GLN A 942 -29.21 38.20 28.75
CA GLN A 942 -29.04 38.81 27.43
C GLN A 942 -28.37 37.87 26.42
N GLN A 943 -27.66 36.84 26.87
CA GLN A 943 -27.13 35.76 26.04
C GLN A 943 -28.25 34.82 25.58
N LEU A 944 -29.24 34.54 26.46
CA LEU A 944 -30.45 33.74 26.17
C LEU A 944 -31.43 34.34 25.13
N GLY A 945 -31.00 35.34 24.36
CA GLY A 945 -31.81 35.98 23.33
C GLY A 945 -32.90 36.94 23.86
N LEU A 946 -33.28 37.90 23.01
CA LEU A 946 -34.25 38.96 23.36
C LEU A 946 -35.73 38.53 23.33
N SER A 947 -36.02 37.22 23.37
CA SER A 947 -37.36 36.63 23.21
C SER A 947 -38.26 36.85 24.42
N ILE A 948 -37.76 36.61 25.64
CA ILE A 948 -38.52 36.64 26.91
C ILE A 948 -39.16 38.00 27.23
N PHE A 949 -38.65 39.09 26.63
CA PHE A 949 -39.17 40.45 26.83
C PHE A 949 -40.24 40.87 25.79
N THR A 950 -40.62 39.99 24.86
CA THR A 950 -41.72 40.26 23.91
C THR A 950 -43.08 39.94 24.54
N THR A 951 -44.02 40.90 24.47
CA THR A 951 -45.23 40.93 25.32
C THR A 951 -46.41 40.13 24.76
N ASP A 952 -46.14 39.00 24.09
CA ASP A 952 -47.05 38.35 23.15
C ASP A 952 -47.56 37.00 23.67
N GLY A 953 -48.13 37.00 24.88
CA GLY A 953 -48.69 35.80 25.48
C GLY A 953 -49.86 35.20 24.68
N GLY A 954 -49.62 34.09 23.99
CA GLY A 954 -50.66 33.11 23.63
C GLY A 954 -50.69 32.58 22.19
N GLY A 955 -50.03 31.45 21.96
CA GLY A 955 -50.41 30.46 20.94
C GLY A 955 -49.46 30.31 19.74
N PRO A 956 -49.34 29.09 19.17
CA PRO A 956 -48.28 28.75 18.22
C PRO A 956 -48.55 29.31 16.82
N GLY A 957 -47.50 29.89 16.21
CA GLY A 957 -47.54 30.48 14.89
C GLY A 957 -46.43 29.95 13.97
N PRO A 958 -46.74 29.34 12.81
CA PRO A 958 -45.71 29.03 11.83
C PRO A 958 -45.22 30.32 11.17
N ASN A 959 -43.89 30.52 11.18
CA ASN A 959 -43.11 31.67 10.68
C ASN A 959 -43.04 32.90 11.61
N GLY A 960 -41.99 33.00 12.43
CA GLY A 960 -41.38 34.32 12.70
C GLY A 960 -40.67 34.57 14.03
N GLY A 961 -40.94 33.79 15.07
CA GLY A 961 -40.09 33.73 16.27
C GLY A 961 -39.21 32.51 16.19
N LEU A 962 -37.92 32.64 16.53
CA LEU A 962 -37.06 31.48 16.77
C LEU A 962 -37.52 30.86 18.08
N TYR A 963 -38.23 29.72 17.99
CA TYR A 963 -38.26 28.77 19.09
C TYR A 963 -36.86 28.17 19.13
N ASP A 964 -36.22 28.30 20.28
CA ASP A 964 -34.88 27.84 20.55
C ASP A 964 -34.98 26.94 21.80
N PRO A 965 -34.75 25.63 21.68
CA PRO A 965 -34.92 24.71 22.81
C PRO A 965 -34.00 25.07 23.97
N ASP A 966 -32.82 25.63 23.70
CA ASP A 966 -31.85 26.10 24.69
C ASP A 966 -32.44 27.09 25.71
N PHE A 967 -33.54 27.77 25.38
CA PHE A 967 -34.20 28.79 26.21
C PHE A 967 -35.59 28.37 26.74
N ASP A 968 -36.06 27.17 26.44
CA ASP A 968 -37.28 26.55 26.99
C ASP A 968 -36.90 25.68 28.21
N LEU A 969 -36.43 26.34 29.28
CA LEU A 969 -35.84 25.70 30.48
C LEU A 969 -36.86 24.88 31.30
N ASN A 970 -38.15 24.91 30.94
CA ASN A 970 -39.20 24.13 31.59
C ASN A 970 -39.90 23.12 30.67
N ASP A 971 -39.49 23.05 29.39
CA ASP A 971 -40.05 22.17 28.35
C ASP A 971 -41.58 22.26 28.16
N ASP A 972 -42.20 23.42 28.43
CA ASP A 972 -43.63 23.65 28.14
C ASP A 972 -43.94 23.92 26.66
N GLY A 973 -42.90 24.09 25.84
CA GLY A 973 -42.97 24.35 24.40
C GLY A 973 -43.03 25.85 24.06
N ALA A 974 -42.70 26.74 24.99
CA ALA A 974 -42.74 28.19 24.78
C ALA A 974 -41.84 29.01 25.75
N ILE A 975 -40.74 29.56 25.23
CA ILE A 975 -39.90 30.55 25.93
C ILE A 975 -40.74 31.71 26.50
N ASN A 976 -40.87 31.79 27.83
CA ASN A 976 -41.70 32.73 28.55
C ASN A 976 -41.14 33.07 29.96
N PHE A 977 -41.91 33.79 30.80
CA PHE A 977 -41.46 34.13 32.16
C PHE A 977 -41.43 32.91 33.11
N GLY A 978 -41.97 31.76 32.70
CA GLY A 978 -41.90 30.49 33.43
C GLY A 978 -40.49 29.92 33.48
N ASP A 979 -39.71 30.06 32.41
CA ASP A 979 -38.33 29.56 32.29
C ASP A 979 -37.37 30.23 33.29
N LEU A 980 -37.65 31.48 33.65
CA LEU A 980 -36.91 32.21 34.69
C LEU A 980 -37.29 31.80 36.14
N GLY A 981 -38.14 30.77 36.33
CA GLY A 981 -38.66 30.41 37.66
C GLY A 981 -39.31 29.03 37.79
N ALA A 982 -38.97 28.07 36.92
CA ALA A 982 -39.45 26.70 37.01
C ALA A 982 -38.68 25.90 38.08
N PRO A 983 -39.33 25.12 38.96
CA PRO A 983 -38.61 24.25 39.89
C PRO A 983 -37.78 23.18 39.13
N PRO A 984 -36.60 22.79 39.64
CA PRO A 984 -36.11 23.11 40.98
C PRO A 984 -35.46 24.50 41.14
N ASN A 985 -35.00 25.12 40.05
CA ASN A 985 -34.03 26.22 40.11
C ASN A 985 -34.57 27.55 39.57
N ASN A 986 -34.28 28.64 40.28
CA ASN A 986 -34.88 29.94 40.03
C ASN A 986 -33.79 30.99 39.77
N PHE A 987 -33.73 31.53 38.55
CA PHE A 987 -32.79 32.58 38.18
C PHE A 987 -32.85 33.78 39.15
N ALA A 988 -34.05 34.16 39.62
CA ALA A 988 -34.22 35.25 40.59
C ALA A 988 -33.74 34.91 42.02
N ALA A 989 -33.38 33.66 42.29
CA ALA A 989 -32.68 33.23 43.50
C ALA A 989 -31.16 33.09 43.30
N ALA A 990 -30.69 32.83 42.08
CA ALA A 990 -29.27 32.82 41.70
C ALA A 990 -28.70 34.21 41.38
N PHE A 991 -29.54 35.20 41.09
CA PHE A 991 -29.12 36.55 40.69
C PHE A 991 -28.22 37.25 41.74
N LEU A 992 -26.96 37.52 41.35
CA LEU A 992 -25.83 38.02 42.17
C LEU A 992 -25.33 37.06 43.26
N GLU A 993 -25.73 35.79 43.22
CA GLU A 993 -25.13 34.69 43.98
C GLU A 993 -24.13 33.92 43.08
N PRO A 994 -23.31 33.01 43.64
CA PRO A 994 -22.43 32.16 42.84
C PRO A 994 -23.21 31.26 41.87
N PRO A 995 -22.64 30.96 40.69
CA PRO A 995 -23.43 30.52 39.54
C PRO A 995 -24.07 29.14 39.57
N GLY A 996 -23.60 28.26 40.46
CA GLY A 996 -24.03 26.87 40.51
C GLY A 996 -22.82 25.98 40.69
N PRO A 997 -22.78 24.80 40.05
CA PRO A 997 -21.61 23.93 40.02
C PRO A 997 -20.31 24.60 39.53
N SER A 998 -20.39 25.47 38.51
CA SER A 998 -19.23 26.19 37.93
C SER A 998 -18.52 27.11 38.93
N ALA A 999 -19.19 27.50 40.02
CA ALA A 999 -18.65 28.38 41.06
C ALA A 999 -17.33 27.87 41.69
N ASN A 1000 -17.05 26.56 41.60
CA ASN A 1000 -15.80 25.96 42.08
C ASN A 1000 -14.61 26.15 41.11
N ALA A 1001 -14.87 26.32 39.80
CA ALA A 1001 -13.84 26.60 38.78
C ALA A 1001 -13.41 28.08 38.78
N CYS A 1002 -14.26 28.96 39.32
CA CYS A 1002 -14.04 30.40 39.38
C CYS A 1002 -12.87 30.83 40.28
N VAL A 1003 -11.74 31.17 39.65
CA VAL A 1003 -10.64 31.89 40.33
C VAL A 1003 -11.09 33.34 40.57
N PRO A 1004 -11.18 33.82 41.82
CA PRO A 1004 -11.73 35.15 42.10
C PRO A 1004 -10.83 36.26 41.52
N ALA A 1005 -11.38 37.00 40.56
CA ALA A 1005 -10.76 38.24 40.07
C ALA A 1005 -10.72 39.31 41.20
N PRO A 1006 -9.64 40.12 41.29
CA PRO A 1006 -9.39 41.02 42.43
C PRO A 1006 -10.13 42.37 42.39
#